data_AF-A0A848UGI1-F1
#
_entry.id   AF-A0A848UGI1-F1
#
_cell.length_a   1.000
_cell.length_b   1.000
_cell.length_c   1.000
_cell.angle_alpha   90.00
_cell.angle_beta   90.00
_cell.angle_gamma   90.00
#
_symmetry.space_group_name_H-M   'P 1'
#
loop_
_entity.id
_entity.type
_entity.pdbx_description
1 polymer ?
#
loop_
_entity_poly.entity_id
_entity_poly.type
_entity_poly.pdbx_seq_one_letter_code
_entity_poly.pdbx_strand_id
1 'polypeptide(L)'
;AEEQGIGVDPETGLMTDDLVKAHHGSLAREQRIVIEDQLKRGTLRAIVATSSLELGIDMGAVDLVIQVESPGAVSRGLQRIGRAGHSVGQPSKGSIFPKHRSDLIETAVVTRRMLDGEIEHTRYLRNPLDVLAQQIVAHTAITGDVAVSELATLVRRCANFHELADELLGNVLDLLAGRYPSEEFSELRPRIVWDRVNDVIRARDGAQRLAVTSGGTIPDRGLFGVFLPDGTRVGELDEEMVYESRPGETFLLGASTWRIEDISFERVTVTPAPGQPGKMPFWHGDRPGRPLELGRALGAFTREIRALPDDQAQQHLMERYALDAFASNNVVQYLAEQAEATGAVPDDRTIVIERFRDEIGDWRVCLLSPFGTPVHAPWAMAIERRLVDRYDLPVETMWGDDGIVIRLPEAADELDVDVFMIDPDDIDELVVSTLPQTSLFSARFRECAGRALLLPRRRPDRRTPLWQQRQKAADLLAVASKYPTFPILLETSRECLQDVFDVPALREVLGQLQSRQLRLVQVDTKSSSPMASSLLFNWIAQYMYEGDAPLAERRAAALALDRDLLRELLGAEELRELLDPGVLADVELELQCLADGRRARTADELHDVLRKVGDLTSAEVDLRVEGDDGAGWLAQLVEERRAIQIGIGDEVRFAAAEDAARYRDALGCSIPLGLPL
;
A
#
# COMPACT_ATOMS: atom_id res chain seq x y z
N ALA A 1 34.36 -16.60 -19.25
CA ALA A 1 34.59 -17.57 -18.16
C ALA A 1 33.78 -17.17 -16.92
N GLU A 2 33.78 -15.90 -16.50
CA GLU A 2 32.83 -15.40 -15.49
C GLU A 2 31.38 -15.21 -16.02
N GLU A 3 31.19 -15.04 -17.33
CA GLU A 3 29.85 -15.05 -17.98
C GLU A 3 29.09 -16.39 -17.86
N GLN A 4 29.69 -17.43 -17.27
CA GLN A 4 29.07 -18.75 -17.09
C GLN A 4 28.75 -19.12 -15.63
N GLY A 5 28.99 -18.23 -14.65
CA GLY A 5 28.71 -18.54 -13.23
C GLY A 5 29.59 -19.67 -12.71
N ILE A 6 30.91 -19.47 -12.78
CA ILE A 6 31.90 -20.44 -12.32
C ILE A 6 32.65 -19.81 -11.15
N GLY A 7 32.29 -20.18 -9.92
CA GLY A 7 33.05 -19.86 -8.73
C GLY A 7 34.46 -20.44 -8.79
N VAL A 8 35.43 -19.78 -8.17
CA VAL A 8 36.81 -20.28 -8.06
C VAL A 8 37.10 -20.57 -6.60
N ASP A 9 37.57 -21.79 -6.31
CA ASP A 9 38.03 -22.18 -4.98
C ASP A 9 39.22 -21.28 -4.55
N PRO A 10 39.12 -20.52 -3.45
CA PRO A 10 40.15 -19.58 -3.04
C PRO A 10 41.44 -20.23 -2.54
N GLU A 11 41.44 -21.51 -2.17
CA GLU A 11 42.64 -22.25 -1.76
C GLU A 11 43.31 -23.00 -2.92
N THR A 12 42.52 -23.49 -3.88
CA THR A 12 43.02 -24.38 -4.96
C THR A 12 43.06 -23.75 -6.35
N GLY A 13 42.37 -22.62 -6.56
CA GLY A 13 42.29 -21.94 -7.85
C GLY A 13 41.54 -22.72 -8.94
N LEU A 14 40.85 -23.81 -8.57
CA LEU A 14 40.07 -24.64 -9.48
C LEU A 14 38.68 -24.03 -9.72
N MET A 15 38.20 -24.17 -10.96
CA MET A 15 36.83 -23.81 -11.33
C MET A 15 35.84 -24.77 -10.66
N THR A 16 34.98 -24.23 -9.81
CA THR A 16 33.90 -24.94 -9.13
C THR A 16 32.56 -24.53 -9.73
N ASP A 17 31.69 -25.49 -10.03
CA ASP A 17 30.28 -25.21 -10.34
C ASP A 17 29.65 -24.46 -9.16
N ASP A 18 28.84 -23.43 -9.45
CA ASP A 18 28.14 -22.66 -8.41
C ASP A 18 27.29 -23.58 -7.52
N LEU A 19 27.69 -23.70 -6.25
CA LEU A 19 27.01 -24.53 -5.24
C LEU A 19 25.58 -24.04 -4.97
N VAL A 20 25.34 -22.72 -5.05
CA VAL A 20 24.11 -22.05 -4.64
C VAL A 20 23.75 -20.94 -5.64
N LYS A 21 22.46 -20.82 -6.00
CA LYS A 21 21.96 -19.71 -6.83
C LYS A 21 20.84 -18.94 -6.14
N ALA A 22 20.66 -17.66 -6.49
CA ALA A 22 19.53 -16.86 -6.02
C ALA A 22 18.28 -17.09 -6.87
N HIS A 23 17.10 -16.99 -6.27
CA HIS A 23 15.81 -17.04 -6.96
C HIS A 23 14.81 -16.02 -6.40
N HIS A 24 14.47 -15.00 -7.18
CA HIS A 24 13.49 -13.97 -6.79
C HIS A 24 12.74 -13.43 -8.00
N GLY A 25 11.64 -12.71 -7.77
CA GLY A 25 10.74 -12.20 -8.82
C GLY A 25 11.44 -11.31 -9.86
N SER A 26 12.47 -10.58 -9.44
CA SER A 26 13.26 -9.68 -10.30
C SER A 26 14.19 -10.40 -11.28
N LEU A 27 14.37 -11.72 -11.18
CA LEU A 27 15.16 -12.48 -12.15
C LEU A 27 14.38 -12.70 -13.46
N ALA A 28 15.10 -12.65 -14.57
CA ALA A 28 14.57 -12.96 -15.89
C ALA A 28 13.91 -14.34 -15.91
N ARG A 29 12.79 -14.47 -16.62
CA ARG A 29 11.99 -15.70 -16.65
C ARG A 29 12.81 -16.89 -17.17
N GLU A 30 13.60 -16.67 -18.21
CA GLU A 30 14.46 -17.67 -18.83
C GLU A 30 15.47 -18.21 -17.82
N GLN A 31 16.05 -17.32 -17.00
CA GLN A 31 17.01 -17.70 -15.96
C GLN A 31 16.33 -18.47 -14.81
N ARG A 32 15.12 -18.05 -14.41
CA ARG A 32 14.34 -18.78 -13.40
C ARG A 32 14.02 -20.22 -13.84
N ILE A 33 13.57 -20.41 -15.07
CA ILE A 33 13.27 -21.75 -15.62
C ILE A 33 14.52 -22.64 -15.60
N VAL A 34 15.69 -22.11 -15.98
CA VAL A 34 16.95 -22.88 -15.94
C VAL A 34 17.32 -23.26 -14.51
N ILE A 35 17.21 -22.32 -13.57
CA ILE A 35 17.51 -22.56 -12.15
C ILE A 35 16.54 -23.61 -11.56
N GLU A 36 15.25 -23.51 -11.85
CA GLU A 36 14.21 -24.45 -11.43
C GLU A 36 14.45 -25.88 -11.98
N ASP A 37 14.78 -26.01 -13.27
CA ASP A 37 15.10 -27.32 -13.89
C ASP A 37 16.38 -27.93 -13.30
N GLN A 38 17.41 -27.11 -13.06
CA GLN A 38 18.65 -27.56 -12.41
C GLN A 38 18.41 -28.05 -10.98
N LEU A 39 17.56 -27.37 -10.20
CA LEU A 39 17.18 -27.82 -8.87
C LEU A 39 16.37 -29.12 -8.94
N LYS A 40 15.39 -29.19 -9.85
CA LYS A 40 14.53 -30.37 -10.01
C LYS A 40 15.30 -31.62 -10.40
N ARG A 41 16.36 -31.48 -11.21
CA ARG A 41 17.27 -32.57 -11.60
C ARG A 41 18.30 -32.93 -10.52
N GLY A 42 18.42 -32.12 -9.46
CA GLY A 42 19.43 -32.28 -8.42
C GLY A 42 20.85 -31.93 -8.88
N THR A 43 21.00 -31.27 -10.03
CA THR A 43 22.32 -30.80 -10.50
C THR A 43 22.76 -29.54 -9.75
N LEU A 44 21.81 -28.72 -9.30
CA LEU A 44 22.06 -27.59 -8.41
C LEU A 44 21.82 -28.02 -6.96
N ARG A 45 22.80 -27.73 -6.08
CA ARG A 45 22.77 -28.21 -4.69
C ARG A 45 21.87 -27.39 -3.77
N ALA A 46 21.75 -26.08 -3.99
CA ALA A 46 20.87 -25.22 -3.21
C ALA A 46 20.42 -23.98 -3.98
N ILE A 47 19.29 -23.42 -3.53
CA ILE A 47 18.78 -22.12 -3.97
C ILE A 47 18.47 -21.27 -2.74
N VAL A 48 18.80 -19.98 -2.81
CA VAL A 48 18.31 -18.95 -1.89
C VAL A 48 17.14 -18.24 -2.54
N ALA A 49 15.93 -18.44 -2.03
CA ALA A 49 14.71 -17.92 -2.63
C ALA A 49 13.91 -16.99 -1.72
N THR A 50 13.21 -16.03 -2.32
CA THR A 50 12.14 -15.27 -1.66
C THR A 50 10.81 -16.04 -1.69
N SER A 51 9.68 -15.38 -1.42
CA SER A 51 8.33 -15.98 -1.57
C SER A 51 8.00 -16.47 -2.99
N SER A 52 8.86 -16.21 -3.97
CA SER A 52 8.73 -16.71 -5.35
C SER A 52 8.66 -18.24 -5.47
N LEU A 53 9.22 -18.99 -4.50
CA LEU A 53 9.16 -20.46 -4.46
C LEU A 53 8.25 -20.99 -3.34
N GLU A 54 7.45 -20.13 -2.72
CA GLU A 54 6.58 -20.50 -1.59
C GLU A 54 5.42 -21.39 -2.04
N LEU A 55 4.91 -21.20 -3.27
CA LEU A 55 3.73 -21.88 -3.81
C LEU A 55 4.04 -22.59 -5.14
N GLY A 56 3.44 -23.76 -5.35
CA GLY A 56 3.14 -24.28 -6.69
C GLY A 56 4.22 -25.05 -7.45
N ILE A 57 5.38 -25.35 -6.84
CA ILE A 57 6.43 -26.13 -7.50
C ILE A 57 6.72 -27.46 -6.79
N ASP A 58 6.70 -28.54 -7.57
CA ASP A 58 7.15 -29.87 -7.15
C ASP A 58 8.65 -30.01 -7.43
N MET A 59 9.42 -29.99 -6.34
CA MET A 59 10.87 -30.12 -6.35
C MET A 59 11.26 -31.41 -5.64
N GLY A 60 10.96 -32.56 -6.24
CA GLY A 60 11.20 -33.88 -5.64
C GLY A 60 12.65 -34.18 -5.22
N ALA A 61 13.64 -33.40 -5.69
CA ALA A 61 15.04 -33.52 -5.28
C ALA A 61 15.39 -32.77 -3.98
N VAL A 62 14.50 -31.90 -3.47
CA VAL A 62 14.76 -31.09 -2.27
C VAL A 62 14.43 -31.90 -1.02
N ASP A 63 15.42 -32.11 -0.16
CA ASP A 63 15.32 -32.88 1.08
C ASP A 63 15.45 -32.02 2.35
N LEU A 64 15.80 -30.73 2.22
CA LEU A 64 15.94 -29.77 3.31
C LEU A 64 15.53 -28.36 2.87
N VAL A 65 14.79 -27.68 3.72
CA VAL A 65 14.51 -26.24 3.61
C VAL A 65 15.18 -25.50 4.77
N ILE A 66 15.93 -24.44 4.46
CA ILE A 66 16.52 -23.55 5.46
C ILE A 66 15.73 -22.24 5.44
N GLN A 67 15.09 -21.91 6.56
CA GLN A 67 14.33 -20.68 6.75
C GLN A 67 15.18 -19.73 7.60
N VAL A 68 15.59 -18.60 7.02
CA VAL A 68 16.28 -17.52 7.75
C VAL A 68 15.22 -16.52 8.21
N GLU A 69 15.27 -16.09 9.47
CA GLU A 69 14.21 -15.32 10.14
C GLU A 69 12.94 -16.15 10.38
N SER A 70 12.14 -15.78 11.38
CA SER A 70 10.78 -16.26 11.52
C SER A 70 10.04 -16.09 10.19
N PRO A 71 9.25 -17.10 9.74
CA PRO A 71 8.43 -16.90 8.56
C PRO A 71 7.35 -15.83 8.81
N GLY A 72 7.06 -15.44 10.06
CA GLY A 72 6.04 -14.45 10.42
C GLY A 72 4.59 -14.96 10.36
N ALA A 73 4.40 -16.15 9.80
CA ALA A 73 3.13 -16.88 9.77
C ALA A 73 3.37 -18.38 9.70
N VAL A 74 2.55 -19.14 10.42
CA VAL A 74 2.55 -20.61 10.50
C VAL A 74 2.23 -21.20 9.13
N SER A 75 1.19 -20.70 8.47
CA SER A 75 0.77 -21.14 7.12
C SER A 75 1.89 -21.03 6.09
N ARG A 76 2.61 -19.89 6.09
CA ARG A 76 3.80 -19.66 5.26
C ARG A 76 4.94 -20.62 5.61
N GLY A 77 5.22 -20.81 6.91
CA GLY A 77 6.23 -21.77 7.37
C GLY A 77 5.95 -23.17 6.86
N LEU A 78 4.70 -23.65 6.97
CA LEU A 78 4.27 -24.96 6.46
C LEU A 78 4.42 -25.07 4.94
N GLN A 79 4.01 -24.05 4.19
CA GLN A 79 4.15 -24.04 2.72
C GLN A 79 5.61 -24.09 2.28
N ARG A 80 6.49 -23.34 2.97
CA ARG A 80 7.92 -23.29 2.66
C ARG A 80 8.62 -24.59 3.01
N ILE A 81 8.48 -25.07 4.26
CA ILE A 81 9.12 -26.32 4.69
C ILE A 81 8.54 -27.52 3.95
N GLY A 82 7.26 -27.49 3.57
CA GLY A 82 6.61 -28.49 2.72
C GLY A 82 7.25 -28.68 1.33
N ARG A 83 8.18 -27.80 0.92
CA ARG A 83 8.99 -28.00 -0.30
C ARG A 83 10.03 -29.10 -0.15
N ALA A 84 10.48 -29.39 1.09
CA ALA A 84 11.36 -30.52 1.36
C ALA A 84 10.55 -31.81 1.45
N GLY A 85 11.07 -32.88 0.86
CA GLY A 85 10.43 -34.20 0.91
C GLY A 85 9.04 -34.20 0.28
N HIS A 86 8.84 -33.46 -0.82
CA HIS A 86 7.55 -33.25 -1.47
C HIS A 86 7.06 -34.52 -2.19
N SER A 87 6.75 -35.57 -1.42
CA SER A 87 6.27 -36.87 -1.89
C SER A 87 5.36 -37.47 -0.84
N VAL A 88 4.35 -38.23 -1.27
CA VAL A 88 3.36 -38.82 -0.37
C VAL A 88 4.06 -39.70 0.67
N GLY A 89 3.83 -39.40 1.95
CA GLY A 89 4.39 -40.16 3.08
C GLY A 89 5.85 -39.84 3.43
N GLN A 90 6.50 -38.90 2.74
CA GLN A 90 7.83 -38.43 3.12
C GLN A 90 7.73 -37.28 4.14
N PRO A 91 8.54 -37.27 5.20
CA PRO A 91 8.57 -36.16 6.14
C PRO A 91 9.31 -34.96 5.54
N SER A 92 8.69 -33.78 5.63
CA SER A 92 9.36 -32.52 5.30
C SER A 92 10.33 -32.12 6.41
N LYS A 93 11.57 -31.82 6.02
CA LYS A 93 12.63 -31.37 6.95
C LYS A 93 12.92 -29.90 6.73
N GLY A 94 12.93 -29.13 7.80
CA GLY A 94 13.39 -27.75 7.74
C GLY A 94 14.16 -27.34 8.99
N SER A 95 15.10 -26.42 8.81
CA SER A 95 15.86 -25.78 9.87
C SER A 95 15.60 -24.28 9.83
N ILE A 96 15.23 -23.69 10.97
CA ILE A 96 14.95 -22.26 11.07
C ILE A 96 16.09 -21.59 11.84
N PHE A 97 16.63 -20.50 11.28
CA PHE A 97 17.74 -19.73 11.84
C PHE A 97 17.27 -18.30 12.17
N PRO A 98 17.03 -17.99 13.45
CA PRO A 98 16.70 -16.64 13.87
C PRO A 98 17.86 -15.67 13.64
N LYS A 99 17.55 -14.42 13.29
CA LYS A 99 18.53 -13.35 13.07
C LYS A 99 19.00 -12.69 14.36
N HIS A 100 18.12 -12.61 15.36
CA HIS A 100 18.40 -11.98 16.66
C HIS A 100 17.54 -12.60 17.78
N ARG A 101 17.77 -12.17 19.02
CA ARG A 101 17.12 -12.75 20.21
C ARG A 101 15.59 -12.60 20.24
N SER A 102 15.02 -11.47 19.80
CA SER A 102 13.55 -11.32 19.69
C SER A 102 12.96 -12.26 18.62
N ASP A 103 13.58 -12.35 17.44
CA ASP A 103 13.17 -13.25 16.36
C ASP A 103 13.21 -14.74 16.77
N LEU A 104 14.10 -15.11 17.69
CA LEU A 104 14.15 -16.46 18.26
C LEU A 104 12.88 -16.82 19.06
N ILE A 105 12.26 -15.86 19.76
CA ILE A 105 10.99 -16.09 20.47
C ILE A 105 9.90 -16.43 19.46
N GLU A 106 9.74 -15.60 18.44
CA GLU A 106 8.73 -15.81 17.41
C GLU A 106 8.98 -17.12 16.64
N THR A 107 10.23 -17.40 16.29
CA THR A 107 10.63 -18.64 15.62
C THR A 107 10.25 -19.87 16.43
N ALA A 108 10.48 -19.87 17.74
CA ALA A 108 10.12 -21.00 18.62
C ALA A 108 8.60 -21.23 18.59
N VAL A 109 7.81 -20.17 18.75
CA VAL A 109 6.35 -20.26 18.80
C VAL A 109 5.77 -20.68 17.45
N VAL A 110 6.22 -20.07 16.35
CA VAL A 110 5.77 -20.44 15.01
C VAL A 110 6.12 -21.90 14.70
N THR A 111 7.34 -22.35 15.03
CA THR A 111 7.75 -23.76 14.87
C THR A 111 6.81 -24.70 15.63
N ARG A 112 6.47 -24.37 16.87
CA ARG A 112 5.53 -25.17 17.67
C ARG A 112 4.16 -25.24 17.02
N ARG A 113 3.60 -24.11 16.61
CA ARG A 113 2.28 -24.05 15.96
C ARG A 113 2.25 -24.76 14.61
N MET A 114 3.36 -24.76 13.87
CA MET A 114 3.52 -25.57 12.65
C MET A 114 3.42 -27.06 12.95
N LEU A 115 4.08 -27.54 14.01
CA LEU A 115 4.00 -28.94 14.43
C LEU A 115 2.59 -29.34 14.90
N ASP A 116 1.87 -28.40 15.52
CA ASP A 116 0.49 -28.60 16.00
C ASP A 116 -0.58 -28.40 14.91
N GLY A 117 -0.21 -27.88 13.75
CA GLY A 117 -1.14 -27.57 12.66
C GLY A 117 -2.04 -26.35 12.95
N GLU A 118 -1.63 -25.47 13.87
CA GLU A 118 -2.38 -24.29 14.29
C GLU A 118 -2.10 -23.09 13.37
N ILE A 119 -2.68 -23.13 12.17
CA ILE A 119 -2.58 -22.02 11.20
C ILE A 119 -3.51 -20.85 11.56
N GLU A 120 -3.17 -19.66 11.06
CA GLU A 120 -3.97 -18.45 11.27
C GLU A 120 -5.36 -18.55 10.63
N HIS A 121 -6.34 -17.89 11.24
CA HIS A 121 -7.65 -17.73 10.64
C HIS A 121 -7.59 -16.90 9.34
N THR A 122 -8.13 -17.44 8.25
CA THR A 122 -8.31 -16.70 6.99
C THR A 122 -9.67 -16.03 6.97
N ARG A 123 -9.70 -14.74 6.62
CA ARG A 123 -10.93 -13.97 6.39
C ARG A 123 -10.95 -13.52 4.94
N TYR A 124 -12.13 -13.48 4.33
CA TYR A 124 -12.30 -12.83 3.03
C TYR A 124 -12.60 -11.34 3.25
N LEU A 125 -12.17 -10.52 2.30
CA LEU A 125 -12.40 -9.06 2.32
C LEU A 125 -13.88 -8.76 2.07
N ARG A 126 -14.47 -7.89 2.90
CA ARG A 126 -15.88 -7.48 2.74
C ARG A 126 -15.97 -6.22 1.89
N ASN A 127 -16.75 -6.30 0.82
CA ASN A 127 -17.12 -5.20 -0.06
C ASN A 127 -15.96 -4.34 -0.59
N PRO A 128 -14.87 -4.90 -1.18
CA PRO A 128 -13.80 -4.10 -1.78
C PRO A 128 -14.31 -3.33 -3.02
N LEU A 129 -14.65 -2.05 -2.85
CA LEU A 129 -15.41 -1.27 -3.83
C LEU A 129 -14.59 -0.90 -5.07
N ASP A 130 -13.28 -0.80 -4.94
CA ASP A 130 -12.36 -0.56 -6.05
C ASP A 130 -12.26 -1.76 -7.00
N VAL A 131 -12.21 -2.98 -6.46
CA VAL A 131 -12.28 -4.23 -7.22
C VAL A 131 -13.66 -4.37 -7.85
N LEU A 132 -14.73 -4.03 -7.12
CA LEU A 132 -16.08 -4.01 -7.68
C LEU A 132 -16.17 -3.08 -8.89
N ALA A 133 -15.65 -1.85 -8.77
CA ALA A 133 -15.63 -0.88 -9.85
C ALA A 133 -14.90 -1.43 -11.09
N GLN A 134 -13.72 -2.01 -10.90
CA GLN A 134 -12.95 -2.67 -11.96
C GLN A 134 -13.75 -3.77 -12.66
N GLN A 135 -14.41 -4.64 -11.89
CA GLN A 135 -15.15 -5.78 -12.43
C GLN A 135 -16.45 -5.37 -13.12
N ILE A 136 -17.14 -4.33 -12.66
CA ILE A 136 -18.33 -3.78 -13.34
C ILE A 136 -17.95 -3.27 -14.73
N VAL A 137 -16.86 -2.50 -14.83
CA VAL A 137 -16.36 -2.00 -16.13
C VAL A 137 -15.97 -3.15 -17.04
N ALA A 138 -15.28 -4.17 -16.52
CA ALA A 138 -14.88 -5.34 -17.30
C ALA A 138 -16.10 -6.17 -17.79
N HIS A 139 -17.10 -6.36 -16.92
CA HIS A 139 -18.30 -7.12 -17.22
C HIS A 139 -19.13 -6.45 -18.32
N THR A 140 -19.50 -5.18 -18.12
CA THR A 140 -20.30 -4.40 -19.08
C THR A 140 -19.62 -4.23 -20.43
N ALA A 141 -18.28 -4.21 -20.47
CA ALA A 141 -17.51 -4.15 -21.72
C ALA A 141 -17.63 -5.40 -22.60
N ILE A 142 -18.07 -6.53 -22.05
CA ILE A 142 -18.22 -7.80 -22.77
C ILE A 142 -19.68 -8.18 -22.98
N THR A 143 -20.54 -7.92 -21.99
CA THR A 143 -21.95 -8.33 -22.03
C THR A 143 -22.86 -7.34 -22.76
N GLY A 144 -22.43 -6.08 -22.93
CA GLY A 144 -23.26 -5.02 -23.47
C GLY A 144 -24.16 -4.41 -22.39
N ASP A 145 -25.41 -4.18 -22.72
CA ASP A 145 -26.42 -3.61 -21.84
C ASP A 145 -26.80 -4.60 -20.72
N VAL A 146 -26.72 -4.16 -19.47
CA VAL A 146 -26.97 -4.97 -18.27
C VAL A 146 -27.93 -4.24 -17.35
N ALA A 147 -29.01 -4.90 -16.93
CA ALA A 147 -29.90 -4.35 -15.90
C ALA A 147 -29.19 -4.30 -14.54
N VAL A 148 -29.33 -3.18 -13.81
CA VAL A 148 -28.66 -3.00 -12.50
C VAL A 148 -29.08 -4.08 -11.50
N SER A 149 -30.35 -4.52 -11.54
CA SER A 149 -30.86 -5.61 -10.70
C SER A 149 -30.20 -6.98 -10.97
N GLU A 150 -29.89 -7.28 -12.23
CA GLU A 150 -29.17 -8.50 -12.62
C GLU A 150 -27.71 -8.43 -12.18
N LEU A 151 -27.06 -7.28 -12.37
CA LEU A 151 -25.72 -7.03 -11.87
C LEU A 151 -25.65 -7.20 -10.35
N ALA A 152 -26.58 -6.60 -9.60
CA ALA A 152 -26.62 -6.69 -8.14
C ALA A 152 -26.76 -8.15 -7.67
N THR A 153 -27.61 -8.93 -8.35
CA THR A 153 -27.79 -10.37 -8.08
C THR A 153 -26.50 -11.14 -8.36
N LEU A 154 -25.82 -10.86 -9.48
CA LEU A 154 -24.57 -11.50 -9.85
C LEU A 154 -23.46 -11.19 -8.82
N VAL A 155 -23.30 -9.91 -8.46
CA VAL A 155 -22.30 -9.44 -7.51
C VAL A 155 -22.49 -10.10 -6.14
N ARG A 156 -23.72 -10.15 -5.62
CA ARG A 156 -24.06 -10.75 -4.30
C ARG A 156 -23.91 -12.27 -4.23
N ARG A 157 -23.65 -12.95 -5.34
CA ARG A 157 -23.26 -14.38 -5.35
C ARG A 157 -21.78 -14.58 -4.99
N CYS A 158 -20.96 -13.53 -5.08
CA CYS A 158 -19.58 -13.56 -4.63
C CYS A 158 -19.53 -13.36 -3.12
N ALA A 159 -18.71 -14.16 -2.41
CA ALA A 159 -18.58 -14.09 -0.95
C ALA A 159 -18.23 -12.68 -0.46
N ASN A 160 -17.32 -12.01 -1.16
CA ASN A 160 -16.86 -10.66 -0.81
C ASN A 160 -17.97 -9.60 -0.86
N PHE A 161 -19.02 -9.80 -1.65
CA PHE A 161 -20.08 -8.80 -1.88
C PHE A 161 -21.47 -9.28 -1.47
N HIS A 162 -21.56 -10.40 -0.75
CA HIS A 162 -22.85 -11.00 -0.39
C HIS A 162 -23.74 -10.05 0.44
N GLU A 163 -23.12 -9.23 1.28
CA GLU A 163 -23.76 -8.22 2.14
C GLU A 163 -23.72 -6.80 1.55
N LEU A 164 -23.35 -6.62 0.27
CA LEU A 164 -23.23 -5.31 -0.35
C LEU A 164 -24.60 -4.61 -0.39
N ALA A 165 -24.70 -3.42 0.24
CA ALA A 165 -25.91 -2.60 0.22
C ALA A 165 -26.18 -2.00 -1.17
N ASP A 166 -27.46 -1.84 -1.53
CA ASP A 166 -27.85 -1.21 -2.81
C ASP A 166 -27.32 0.24 -2.93
N GLU A 167 -27.26 0.97 -1.82
CA GLU A 167 -26.72 2.34 -1.79
C GLU A 167 -25.23 2.39 -2.15
N LEU A 168 -24.42 1.46 -1.61
CA LEU A 168 -22.99 1.39 -1.96
C LEU A 168 -22.77 0.97 -3.41
N LEU A 169 -23.58 0.03 -3.91
CA LEU A 169 -23.56 -0.33 -5.33
C LEU A 169 -23.92 0.89 -6.20
N GLY A 170 -24.97 1.63 -5.82
CA GLY A 170 -25.39 2.87 -6.46
C GLY A 170 -24.27 3.92 -6.50
N ASN A 171 -23.56 4.13 -5.39
CA ASN A 171 -22.43 5.07 -5.33
C ASN A 171 -21.28 4.66 -6.26
N VAL A 172 -20.98 3.36 -6.37
CA VAL A 172 -19.98 2.84 -7.32
C VAL A 172 -20.42 3.06 -8.77
N LEU A 173 -21.69 2.80 -9.08
CA LEU A 173 -22.24 3.05 -10.41
C LEU A 173 -22.25 4.55 -10.74
N ASP A 174 -22.58 5.41 -9.78
CA ASP A 174 -22.52 6.87 -9.91
C ASP A 174 -21.10 7.35 -10.20
N LEU A 175 -20.10 6.82 -9.49
CA LEU A 175 -18.69 7.09 -9.74
C LEU A 175 -18.31 6.71 -11.18
N LEU A 176 -18.66 5.50 -11.61
CA LEU A 176 -18.33 5.01 -12.95
C LEU A 176 -19.12 5.71 -14.06
N ALA A 177 -20.33 6.20 -13.77
CA ALA A 177 -21.13 7.01 -14.69
C ALA A 177 -20.72 8.49 -14.68
N GLY A 178 -19.78 8.88 -13.81
CA GLY A 178 -19.18 10.21 -13.76
C GLY A 178 -19.98 11.25 -12.98
N ARG A 179 -20.79 10.90 -11.98
CA ARG A 179 -21.57 11.87 -11.18
C ARG A 179 -20.73 12.99 -10.54
N TYR A 180 -19.46 12.71 -10.23
CA TYR A 180 -18.54 13.66 -9.60
C TYR A 180 -17.96 14.68 -10.59
N PRO A 181 -17.60 15.91 -10.14
CA PRO A 181 -17.22 17.00 -11.02
C PRO A 181 -15.94 16.71 -11.80
N SER A 182 -16.08 16.44 -13.10
CA SER A 182 -14.97 16.20 -14.02
C SER A 182 -14.17 17.47 -14.37
N GLU A 183 -14.74 18.64 -14.10
CA GLU A 183 -14.08 19.94 -14.30
C GLU A 183 -12.93 20.15 -13.32
N GLU A 184 -13.10 19.71 -12.07
CA GLU A 184 -12.07 19.79 -11.04
C GLU A 184 -10.99 18.73 -11.23
N PHE A 185 -11.33 17.58 -11.81
CA PHE A 185 -10.36 16.53 -12.14
C PHE A 185 -10.70 15.76 -13.42
N SER A 186 -9.94 16.04 -14.47
CA SER A 186 -10.19 15.54 -15.83
C SER A 186 -10.09 14.01 -16.02
N GLU A 187 -9.52 13.27 -15.05
CA GLU A 187 -9.40 11.81 -15.12
C GLU A 187 -10.63 11.07 -14.52
N LEU A 188 -11.56 11.79 -13.84
CA LEU A 188 -12.90 11.28 -13.44
C LEU A 188 -13.85 11.10 -14.64
N ARG A 189 -13.32 10.67 -15.79
CA ARG A 189 -14.15 10.42 -16.96
C ARG A 189 -15.03 9.20 -16.72
N PRO A 190 -16.31 9.24 -17.11
CA PRO A 190 -17.18 8.09 -17.01
C PRO A 190 -16.60 6.90 -17.77
N ARG A 191 -16.75 5.71 -17.18
CA ARG A 191 -16.36 4.40 -17.74
C ARG A 191 -17.57 3.61 -18.23
N ILE A 192 -18.73 3.87 -17.65
CA ILE A 192 -20.02 3.30 -18.05
C ILE A 192 -21.00 4.42 -18.38
N VAL A 193 -22.06 4.06 -19.09
CA VAL A 193 -23.28 4.84 -19.22
C VAL A 193 -24.35 4.17 -18.38
N TRP A 194 -25.12 4.96 -17.64
CA TRP A 194 -26.27 4.47 -16.88
C TRP A 194 -27.53 5.17 -17.35
N ASP A 195 -28.38 4.44 -18.06
CA ASP A 195 -29.74 4.83 -18.36
C ASP A 195 -30.60 4.64 -17.11
N ARG A 196 -30.95 5.76 -16.46
CA ARG A 196 -31.73 5.78 -15.22
C ARG A 196 -33.21 5.46 -15.43
N VAL A 197 -33.71 5.57 -16.66
CA VAL A 197 -35.12 5.33 -16.97
C VAL A 197 -35.38 3.84 -17.05
N ASN A 198 -34.50 3.12 -17.76
CA ASN A 198 -34.61 1.67 -17.92
C ASN A 198 -33.83 0.89 -16.84
N ASP A 199 -33.04 1.59 -16.02
CA ASP A 199 -32.14 1.02 -15.00
C ASP A 199 -31.13 0.02 -15.59
N VAL A 200 -30.53 0.43 -16.70
CA VAL A 200 -29.60 -0.35 -17.50
C VAL A 200 -28.27 0.38 -17.60
N ILE A 201 -27.17 -0.36 -17.44
CA ILE A 201 -25.81 0.14 -17.62
C ILE A 201 -25.17 -0.51 -18.84
N ARG A 202 -24.30 0.24 -19.52
CA ARG A 202 -23.45 -0.26 -20.59
C ARG A 202 -22.05 0.33 -20.50
N ALA A 203 -21.08 -0.32 -21.12
CA ALA A 203 -19.74 0.24 -21.23
C ALA A 203 -19.71 1.46 -22.16
N ARG A 204 -18.82 2.42 -21.86
CA ARG A 204 -18.42 3.45 -22.83
C ARG A 204 -17.33 2.95 -23.77
N ASP A 205 -17.16 3.65 -24.88
CA ASP A 205 -16.07 3.37 -25.82
C ASP A 205 -14.70 3.40 -25.12
N GLY A 206 -13.91 2.36 -25.36
CA GLY A 206 -12.57 2.20 -24.77
C GLY A 206 -12.53 1.57 -23.38
N ALA A 207 -13.67 1.33 -22.72
CA ALA A 207 -13.73 0.68 -21.40
C ALA A 207 -13.11 -0.72 -21.40
N GLN A 208 -13.30 -1.51 -22.47
CA GLN A 208 -12.70 -2.83 -22.62
C GLN A 208 -11.16 -2.75 -22.58
N ARG A 209 -10.58 -1.83 -23.36
CA ARG A 209 -9.12 -1.64 -23.42
C ARG A 209 -8.60 -1.26 -22.05
N LEU A 210 -9.26 -0.33 -21.37
CA LEU A 210 -8.90 0.10 -20.02
C LEU A 210 -8.88 -1.08 -19.03
N ALA A 211 -9.95 -1.86 -18.97
CA ALA A 211 -10.08 -2.99 -18.04
C ALA A 211 -8.99 -4.06 -18.29
N VAL A 212 -8.78 -4.47 -19.54
CA VAL A 212 -7.80 -5.51 -19.91
C VAL A 212 -6.36 -5.06 -19.62
N THR A 213 -6.06 -3.77 -19.75
CA THR A 213 -4.69 -3.25 -19.55
C THR A 213 -4.37 -2.81 -18.11
N SER A 214 -5.34 -2.90 -17.20
CA SER A 214 -5.21 -2.41 -15.81
C SER A 214 -4.19 -3.19 -14.97
N GLY A 215 -3.90 -4.45 -15.30
CA GLY A 215 -2.96 -5.29 -14.56
C GLY A 215 -3.56 -6.06 -13.37
N GLY A 216 -4.87 -5.92 -13.12
CA GLY A 216 -5.59 -6.67 -12.08
C GLY A 216 -5.63 -5.93 -10.74
N THR A 217 -5.50 -6.67 -9.64
CA THR A 217 -5.64 -6.17 -8.26
C THR A 217 -4.32 -5.96 -7.53
N ILE A 218 -3.19 -6.37 -8.14
CA ILE A 218 -1.86 -6.14 -7.58
C ILE A 218 -1.48 -4.67 -7.84
N PRO A 219 -1.22 -3.85 -6.81
CA PRO A 219 -0.91 -2.44 -6.99
C PRO A 219 0.42 -2.23 -7.71
N ASP A 220 0.49 -1.18 -8.53
CA ASP A 220 1.74 -0.69 -9.12
C ASP A 220 2.52 0.07 -8.04
N ARG A 221 3.49 -0.61 -7.44
CA ARG A 221 4.38 -0.05 -6.40
C ARG A 221 5.63 0.60 -6.94
N GLY A 222 5.82 0.40 -8.22
CA GLY A 222 6.85 1.04 -8.97
C GLY A 222 8.21 0.40 -8.87
N LEU A 223 8.45 -0.52 -9.80
CA LEU A 223 9.74 -1.15 -9.97
C LEU A 223 10.51 -0.43 -11.09
N PHE A 224 11.80 -0.19 -10.87
CA PHE A 224 12.74 0.29 -11.87
C PHE A 224 13.51 -0.90 -12.43
N GLY A 225 13.48 -1.06 -13.76
CA GLY A 225 14.36 -2.03 -14.40
C GLY A 225 15.83 -1.60 -14.27
N VAL A 226 16.68 -2.56 -13.89
CA VAL A 226 18.13 -2.39 -13.81
C VAL A 226 18.76 -3.00 -15.07
N PHE A 227 19.60 -2.22 -15.76
CA PHE A 227 20.19 -2.61 -17.04
C PHE A 227 21.68 -2.32 -17.09
N LEU A 228 22.42 -3.11 -17.85
CA LEU A 228 23.78 -2.80 -18.27
C LEU A 228 23.78 -1.69 -19.33
N PRO A 229 24.92 -1.02 -19.58
CA PRO A 229 25.02 0.03 -20.60
C PRO A 229 24.74 -0.48 -22.02
N ASP A 230 24.88 -1.78 -22.27
CA ASP A 230 24.55 -2.44 -23.53
C ASP A 230 23.04 -2.72 -23.70
N GLY A 231 22.23 -2.41 -22.69
CA GLY A 231 20.79 -2.62 -22.68
C GLY A 231 20.33 -3.98 -22.13
N THR A 232 21.26 -4.84 -21.68
CA THR A 232 20.92 -6.13 -21.08
C THR A 232 20.25 -5.92 -19.72
N ARG A 233 19.10 -6.56 -19.50
CA ARG A 233 18.36 -6.44 -18.24
C ARG A 233 18.95 -7.35 -17.17
N VAL A 234 19.28 -6.76 -16.03
CA VAL A 234 19.92 -7.44 -14.88
C VAL A 234 18.90 -7.74 -13.77
N GLY A 235 17.93 -6.86 -13.57
CA GLY A 235 16.85 -7.10 -12.61
C GLY A 235 15.92 -5.89 -12.42
N GLU A 236 15.41 -5.73 -11.21
CA GLU A 236 14.49 -4.66 -10.83
C GLU A 236 14.77 -4.16 -9.39
N LEU A 237 14.58 -2.86 -9.16
CA LEU A 237 14.64 -2.20 -7.85
C LEU A 237 13.32 -1.51 -7.50
N ASP A 238 13.08 -1.30 -6.20
CA ASP A 238 11.98 -0.47 -5.73
C ASP A 238 12.20 1.01 -6.10
N GLU A 239 11.15 1.72 -6.51
CA GLU A 239 11.22 3.13 -6.89
C GLU A 239 11.57 4.05 -5.72
N GLU A 240 11.18 3.71 -4.50
CA GLU A 240 11.59 4.49 -3.32
C GLU A 240 13.09 4.33 -3.08
N MET A 241 13.62 3.12 -3.23
CA MET A 241 15.05 2.88 -3.19
C MET A 241 15.78 3.64 -4.31
N VAL A 242 15.27 3.63 -5.54
CA VAL A 242 15.88 4.35 -6.66
C VAL A 242 15.84 5.87 -6.44
N TYR A 243 14.76 6.39 -5.87
CA TYR A 243 14.63 7.80 -5.53
C TYR A 243 15.67 8.25 -4.50
N GLU A 244 16.00 7.39 -3.53
CA GLU A 244 17.06 7.65 -2.55
C GLU A 244 18.48 7.40 -3.08
N SER A 245 18.62 6.69 -4.21
CA SER A 245 19.92 6.31 -4.75
C SER A 245 20.51 7.40 -5.63
N ARG A 246 21.85 7.49 -5.67
CA ARG A 246 22.57 8.44 -6.54
C ARG A 246 23.52 7.73 -7.51
N PRO A 247 23.77 8.30 -8.71
CA PRO A 247 24.86 7.84 -9.57
C PRO A 247 26.20 7.80 -8.84
N GLY A 248 26.92 6.69 -8.99
CA GLY A 248 28.17 6.36 -8.30
C GLY A 248 27.99 5.43 -7.10
N GLU A 249 26.78 5.33 -6.52
CA GLU A 249 26.51 4.43 -5.40
C GLU A 249 26.44 2.96 -5.82
N THR A 250 26.79 2.08 -4.89
CA THR A 250 26.76 0.63 -5.09
C THR A 250 25.60 -0.01 -4.31
N PHE A 251 24.93 -0.96 -4.93
CA PHE A 251 23.86 -1.74 -4.30
C PHE A 251 23.97 -3.23 -4.64
N LEU A 252 23.36 -4.08 -3.82
CA LEU A 252 23.32 -5.52 -4.05
C LEU A 252 22.10 -5.90 -4.89
N LEU A 253 22.29 -6.66 -5.96
CA LEU A 253 21.20 -7.26 -6.74
C LEU A 253 21.53 -8.73 -7.03
N GLY A 254 20.74 -9.64 -6.49
CA GLY A 254 21.09 -11.05 -6.41
C GLY A 254 22.26 -11.27 -5.43
N ALA A 255 23.33 -11.89 -5.90
CA ALA A 255 24.56 -12.13 -5.12
C ALA A 255 25.72 -11.18 -5.51
N SER A 256 25.46 -10.19 -6.37
CA SER A 256 26.50 -9.34 -6.96
C SER A 256 26.27 -7.87 -6.59
N THR A 257 27.36 -7.14 -6.38
CA THR A 257 27.33 -5.69 -6.20
C THR A 257 27.36 -5.00 -7.56
N TRP A 258 26.48 -4.02 -7.73
CA TRP A 258 26.33 -3.21 -8.92
C TRP A 258 26.54 -1.75 -8.58
N ARG A 259 27.23 -0.99 -9.44
CA ARG A 259 27.37 0.46 -9.33
C ARG A 259 26.39 1.15 -10.26
N ILE A 260 25.69 2.15 -9.75
CA ILE A 260 24.79 2.99 -10.54
C ILE A 260 25.64 3.93 -11.38
N GLU A 261 25.51 3.87 -12.71
CA GLU A 261 26.12 4.84 -13.62
C GLU A 261 25.17 6.01 -13.91
N ASP A 262 23.89 5.69 -14.11
CA ASP A 262 22.86 6.66 -14.45
C ASP A 262 21.48 6.20 -13.97
N ILE A 263 20.66 7.16 -13.55
CA ILE A 263 19.27 6.94 -13.18
C ILE A 263 18.41 7.79 -14.12
N SER A 264 17.76 7.13 -15.07
CA SER A 264 16.80 7.77 -15.96
C SER A 264 15.39 7.66 -15.39
N PHE A 265 14.40 8.26 -16.06
CA PHE A 265 12.99 8.20 -15.65
C PHE A 265 12.34 6.80 -15.80
N GLU A 266 12.95 5.88 -16.56
CA GLU A 266 12.38 4.56 -16.88
C GLU A 266 13.27 3.39 -16.38
N ARG A 267 14.57 3.64 -16.14
CA ARG A 267 15.54 2.58 -15.81
C ARG A 267 16.75 3.09 -15.03
N VAL A 268 17.38 2.18 -14.31
CA VAL A 268 18.70 2.37 -13.68
C VAL A 268 19.75 1.66 -14.54
N THR A 269 20.75 2.40 -15.02
CA THR A 269 21.89 1.83 -15.75
C THR A 269 23.03 1.57 -14.78
N VAL A 270 23.56 0.34 -14.78
CA VAL A 270 24.56 -0.12 -13.82
C VAL A 270 25.75 -0.79 -14.48
N THR A 271 26.88 -0.80 -13.79
CA THR A 271 28.05 -1.61 -14.13
C THR A 271 28.37 -2.59 -12.98
N PRO A 272 28.95 -3.77 -13.26
CA PRO A 272 29.39 -4.67 -12.21
C PRO A 272 30.46 -4.01 -11.31
N ALA A 273 30.29 -4.08 -9.99
CA ALA A 273 31.24 -3.54 -9.02
C ALA A 273 31.65 -4.59 -7.98
N PRO A 274 32.23 -5.74 -8.40
CA PRO A 274 32.55 -6.85 -7.51
C PRO A 274 33.53 -6.43 -6.41
N GLY A 275 33.34 -6.99 -5.21
CA GLY A 275 34.20 -6.74 -4.04
C GLY A 275 33.95 -5.40 -3.33
N GLN A 276 33.03 -4.57 -3.81
CA GLN A 276 32.61 -3.35 -3.10
C GLN A 276 31.39 -3.63 -2.22
N PRO A 277 31.30 -3.03 -1.03
CA PRO A 277 30.09 -3.08 -0.22
C PRO A 277 28.97 -2.35 -0.98
N GLY A 278 27.77 -2.92 -1.00
CA GLY A 278 26.59 -2.31 -1.64
C GLY A 278 25.47 -2.14 -0.63
N LYS A 279 24.71 -1.04 -0.75
CA LYS A 279 23.44 -0.84 -0.03
C LYS A 279 22.51 -2.02 -0.37
N MET A 280 21.93 -2.64 0.66
CA MET A 280 20.92 -3.68 0.42
C MET A 280 19.65 -3.00 -0.06
N PRO A 281 19.03 -3.46 -1.17
CA PRO A 281 17.72 -2.98 -1.57
C PRO A 281 16.75 -3.24 -0.45
N PHE A 282 16.11 -2.18 0.06
CA PHE A 282 14.94 -2.36 0.87
C PHE A 282 13.73 -2.35 -0.04
N TRP A 283 12.81 -3.22 0.29
CA TRP A 283 11.44 -3.15 -0.14
C TRP A 283 10.74 -2.65 1.11
N HIS A 284 10.00 -1.53 1.06
CA HIS A 284 9.00 -1.24 2.08
C HIS A 284 7.91 -2.31 1.93
N GLY A 285 8.26 -3.50 2.40
CA GLY A 285 7.51 -4.72 2.31
C GLY A 285 6.43 -4.58 3.33
N ASP A 286 5.25 -4.27 2.82
CA ASP A 286 3.92 -4.50 3.39
C ASP A 286 3.76 -5.99 3.75
N ARG A 287 4.63 -6.51 4.62
CA ARG A 287 4.41 -7.79 5.27
C ARG A 287 3.23 -7.54 6.18
N PRO A 288 2.14 -8.31 6.07
CA PRO A 288 1.07 -8.23 7.05
C PRO A 288 1.73 -8.43 8.41
N GLY A 289 1.54 -7.45 9.30
CA GLY A 289 2.11 -7.53 10.64
C GLY A 289 1.56 -8.71 11.41
N ARG A 290 2.18 -9.03 12.53
CA ARG A 290 1.78 -10.17 13.36
C ARG A 290 0.31 -10.03 13.77
N PRO A 291 -0.57 -11.01 13.51
CA PRO A 291 -1.96 -10.95 13.96
C PRO A 291 -2.03 -11.10 15.48
N LEU A 292 -3.08 -10.55 16.10
CA LEU A 292 -3.28 -10.62 17.56
C LEU A 292 -3.25 -12.06 18.08
N GLU A 293 -3.79 -13.02 17.33
CA GLU A 293 -3.79 -14.44 17.71
C GLU A 293 -2.36 -14.99 17.92
N LEU A 294 -1.45 -14.70 16.97
CA LEU A 294 -0.05 -15.10 17.09
C LEU A 294 0.63 -14.30 18.21
N GLY A 295 0.33 -13.01 18.34
CA GLY A 295 0.81 -12.19 19.46
C GLY A 295 0.43 -12.72 20.84
N ARG A 296 -0.80 -13.19 21.01
CA ARG A 296 -1.26 -13.86 22.25
C ARG A 296 -0.52 -15.17 22.50
N ALA A 297 -0.24 -15.96 21.46
CA ALA A 297 0.55 -17.17 21.58
C ALA A 297 2.00 -16.87 22.03
N LEU A 298 2.62 -15.82 21.48
CA LEU A 298 3.95 -15.35 21.90
C LEU A 298 3.94 -14.88 23.36
N GLY A 299 2.94 -14.09 23.75
CA GLY A 299 2.80 -13.66 25.14
C GLY A 299 2.61 -14.83 26.10
N ALA A 300 1.74 -15.78 25.76
CA ALA A 300 1.50 -16.97 26.57
C ALA A 300 2.76 -17.83 26.73
N PHE A 301 3.53 -17.99 25.64
CA PHE A 301 4.84 -18.64 25.66
C PHE A 301 5.81 -17.93 26.61
N THR A 302 5.97 -16.61 26.48
CA THR A 302 6.86 -15.83 27.36
C THR A 302 6.49 -16.01 28.82
N ARG A 303 5.19 -15.95 29.15
CA ARG A 303 4.69 -16.18 30.52
C ARG A 303 4.97 -17.59 31.02
N GLU A 304 4.72 -18.60 30.18
CA GLU A 304 4.97 -20.02 30.49
C GLU A 304 6.44 -20.26 30.81
N ILE A 305 7.35 -19.81 29.95
CA ILE A 305 8.79 -19.98 30.13
C ILE A 305 9.29 -19.22 31.36
N ARG A 306 8.79 -18.01 31.63
CA ARG A 306 9.16 -17.22 32.82
C ARG A 306 8.66 -17.83 34.14
N ALA A 307 7.65 -18.69 34.11
CA ALA A 307 7.13 -19.35 35.30
C ALA A 307 7.95 -20.59 35.73
N LEU A 308 8.79 -21.11 34.83
CA LEU A 308 9.63 -22.27 35.08
C LEU A 308 11.02 -21.84 35.62
N PRO A 309 11.66 -22.66 36.47
CA PRO A 309 13.08 -22.54 36.76
C PRO A 309 13.92 -22.68 35.48
N ASP A 310 15.06 -21.98 35.39
CA ASP A 310 15.88 -21.88 34.18
C ASP A 310 16.28 -23.25 33.58
N ASP A 311 16.61 -24.24 34.41
CA ASP A 311 16.96 -25.60 33.98
C ASP A 311 15.76 -26.33 33.36
N GLN A 312 14.59 -26.24 34.00
CA GLN A 312 13.33 -26.80 33.49
C GLN A 312 12.84 -26.08 32.24
N ALA A 313 13.01 -24.76 32.18
CA ALA A 313 12.67 -23.94 31.02
C ALA A 313 13.49 -24.37 29.80
N GLN A 314 14.81 -24.54 29.95
CA GLN A 314 15.66 -25.01 28.85
C GLN A 314 15.26 -26.40 28.36
N GLN A 315 15.01 -27.34 29.28
CA GLN A 315 14.56 -28.68 28.91
C GLN A 315 13.20 -28.63 28.18
N HIS A 316 12.27 -27.83 28.67
CA HIS A 316 10.95 -27.66 28.06
C HIS A 316 11.06 -27.08 26.64
N LEU A 317 11.92 -26.09 26.42
CA LEU A 317 12.19 -25.50 25.11
C LEU A 317 12.75 -26.52 24.11
N MET A 318 13.69 -27.37 24.55
CA MET A 318 14.27 -28.40 23.70
C MET A 318 13.26 -29.49 23.33
N GLU A 319 12.46 -29.95 24.29
CA GLU A 319 11.52 -31.06 24.09
C GLU A 319 10.26 -30.63 23.31
N ARG A 320 9.74 -29.43 23.60
CA ARG A 320 8.40 -29.01 23.17
C ARG A 320 8.44 -28.05 21.98
N TYR A 321 9.48 -27.20 21.90
CA TYR A 321 9.66 -26.17 20.87
C TYR A 321 10.74 -26.51 19.83
N ALA A 322 11.35 -27.69 19.93
CA ALA A 322 12.39 -28.17 19.01
C ALA A 322 13.61 -27.24 18.91
N LEU A 323 13.92 -26.50 19.98
CA LEU A 323 15.11 -25.68 20.07
C LEU A 323 16.34 -26.54 20.40
N ASP A 324 17.51 -26.14 19.89
CA ASP A 324 18.77 -26.69 20.38
C ASP A 324 19.16 -26.08 21.75
N ALA A 325 20.24 -26.58 22.34
CA ALA A 325 20.69 -26.12 23.66
C ALA A 325 21.12 -24.63 23.67
N PHE A 326 21.72 -24.13 22.58
CA PHE A 326 22.16 -22.74 22.50
C PHE A 326 20.99 -21.79 22.34
N ALA A 327 20.02 -22.14 21.48
CA ALA A 327 18.79 -21.40 21.29
C ALA A 327 17.98 -21.38 22.60
N SER A 328 17.84 -22.52 23.27
CA SER A 328 17.10 -22.62 24.54
C SER A 328 17.72 -21.75 25.63
N ASN A 329 19.05 -21.80 25.78
CA ASN A 329 19.76 -20.93 26.73
C ASN A 329 19.61 -19.44 26.38
N ASN A 330 19.64 -19.08 25.09
CA ASN A 330 19.45 -17.69 24.67
C ASN A 330 18.05 -17.16 24.98
N VAL A 331 17.00 -17.96 24.81
CA VAL A 331 15.63 -17.56 25.20
C VAL A 331 15.57 -17.26 26.69
N VAL A 332 16.01 -18.21 27.53
CA VAL A 332 15.96 -18.06 28.99
C VAL A 332 16.76 -16.84 29.45
N GLN A 333 17.98 -16.67 28.91
CA GLN A 333 18.82 -15.53 29.25
C GLN A 333 18.21 -14.20 28.80
N TYR A 334 17.68 -14.12 27.57
CA TYR A 334 17.06 -12.90 27.06
C TYR A 334 15.85 -12.47 27.90
N LEU A 335 15.01 -13.42 28.28
CA LEU A 335 13.85 -13.15 29.13
C LEU A 335 14.25 -12.77 30.58
N ALA A 336 15.33 -13.34 31.10
CA ALA A 336 15.88 -12.99 32.41
C ALA A 336 16.48 -11.57 32.41
N GLU A 337 17.27 -11.21 31.40
CA GLU A 337 17.82 -9.86 31.22
C GLU A 337 16.71 -8.81 31.10
N GLN A 338 15.63 -9.11 30.37
CA GLN A 338 14.47 -8.24 30.29
C GLN A 338 13.80 -8.02 31.65
N ALA A 339 13.59 -9.11 32.40
CA ALA A 339 12.99 -9.06 33.73
C ALA A 339 13.87 -8.27 34.73
N GLU A 340 15.19 -8.39 34.63
CA GLU A 340 16.13 -7.62 35.44
C GLU A 340 16.08 -6.12 35.10
N ALA A 341 16.03 -5.79 33.80
CA ALA A 341 16.01 -4.41 33.34
C ALA A 341 14.71 -3.67 33.71
N THR A 342 13.56 -4.33 33.56
CA THR A 342 12.24 -3.67 33.64
C THR A 342 11.37 -4.13 34.82
N GLY A 343 11.80 -5.15 35.57
CA GLY A 343 11.02 -5.76 36.67
C GLY A 343 9.83 -6.60 36.21
N ALA A 344 9.49 -6.58 34.92
CA ALA A 344 8.43 -7.34 34.29
C ALA A 344 8.87 -7.77 32.89
N VAL A 345 8.18 -8.74 32.28
CA VAL A 345 8.40 -9.09 30.88
C VAL A 345 7.05 -8.93 30.16
N PRO A 346 7.00 -8.24 29.02
CA PRO A 346 5.81 -8.18 28.19
C PRO A 346 5.30 -9.59 27.84
N ASP A 347 4.02 -9.85 28.11
CA ASP A 347 3.35 -11.12 27.83
C ASP A 347 1.89 -10.90 27.43
N ASP A 348 1.09 -11.96 27.31
CA ASP A 348 -0.33 -11.88 26.93
C ASP A 348 -1.23 -11.28 28.03
N ARG A 349 -0.66 -10.93 29.19
CA ARG A 349 -1.33 -10.34 30.36
C ARG A 349 -0.65 -9.09 30.92
N THR A 350 0.53 -8.73 30.42
CA THR A 350 1.35 -7.62 30.93
C THR A 350 1.89 -6.82 29.77
N ILE A 351 1.58 -5.53 29.74
CA ILE A 351 2.19 -4.53 28.87
C ILE A 351 3.18 -3.72 29.71
N VAL A 352 4.36 -3.45 29.16
CA VAL A 352 5.39 -2.65 29.83
C VAL A 352 5.55 -1.31 29.10
N ILE A 353 5.41 -0.20 29.82
CA ILE A 353 5.82 1.11 29.35
C ILE A 353 7.19 1.38 29.96
N GLU A 354 8.21 1.30 29.11
CA GLU A 354 9.58 1.58 29.47
C GLU A 354 9.96 2.98 29.04
N ARG A 355 10.59 3.75 29.92
CA ARG A 355 11.11 5.08 29.61
C ARG A 355 12.60 5.20 29.94
N PHE A 356 13.37 5.74 29.00
CA PHE A 356 14.81 6.01 29.18
C PHE A 356 15.23 7.22 28.34
N ARG A 357 16.42 7.77 28.64
CA ARG A 357 17.02 8.82 27.82
C ARG A 357 17.95 8.22 26.77
N ASP A 358 17.91 8.75 25.55
CA ASP A 358 18.88 8.40 24.52
C ASP A 358 20.21 9.16 24.68
N GLU A 359 21.17 8.89 23.80
CA GLU A 359 22.52 9.46 23.88
C GLU A 359 22.55 11.00 23.73
N ILE A 360 21.52 11.60 23.14
CA ILE A 360 21.40 13.05 22.95
C ILE A 360 20.56 13.71 24.05
N GLY A 361 20.02 12.93 24.99
CA GLY A 361 19.27 13.41 26.15
C GLY A 361 17.75 13.44 25.98
N ASP A 362 17.23 13.09 24.80
CA ASP A 362 15.79 13.02 24.55
C ASP A 362 15.17 11.82 25.25
N TRP A 363 13.91 11.96 25.66
CA TRP A 363 13.16 10.88 26.26
C TRP A 363 12.61 9.93 25.19
N ARG A 364 12.81 8.64 25.40
CA ARG A 364 12.17 7.54 24.67
C ARG A 364 11.16 6.87 25.57
N VAL A 365 9.94 6.72 25.08
CA VAL A 365 8.90 5.95 25.76
C VAL A 365 8.49 4.79 24.85
N CYS A 366 8.78 3.58 25.29
CA CYS A 366 8.50 2.34 24.57
C CYS A 366 7.32 1.62 25.25
N LEU A 367 6.21 1.47 24.54
CA LEU A 367 5.16 0.54 24.91
C LEU A 367 5.51 -0.82 24.32
N LEU A 368 5.86 -1.79 25.17
CA LEU A 368 6.28 -3.13 24.80
C LEU A 368 5.12 -4.11 24.97
N SER A 369 4.75 -4.79 23.88
CA SER A 369 3.60 -5.68 23.81
C SER A 369 3.75 -6.67 22.64
N PRO A 370 3.30 -7.93 22.76
CA PRO A 370 3.42 -8.89 21.67
C PRO A 370 2.30 -8.78 20.61
N PHE A 371 1.35 -7.85 20.74
CA PHE A 371 0.08 -7.87 20.00
C PHE A 371 0.11 -7.50 18.52
N GLY A 372 1.28 -7.11 17.99
CA GLY A 372 1.48 -6.99 16.55
C GLY A 372 1.11 -5.62 15.96
N THR A 373 1.67 -5.34 14.80
CA THR A 373 1.51 -4.07 14.08
C THR A 373 0.04 -3.69 13.79
N PRO A 374 -0.86 -4.62 13.42
CA PRO A 374 -2.27 -4.28 13.17
C PRO A 374 -2.99 -3.69 14.39
N VAL A 375 -2.49 -3.96 15.60
CA VAL A 375 -2.99 -3.37 16.87
C VAL A 375 -2.20 -2.12 17.23
N HIS A 376 -0.87 -2.16 17.11
CA HIS A 376 -0.01 -1.06 17.55
C HIS A 376 -0.09 0.20 16.66
N ALA A 377 -0.27 0.05 15.35
CA ALA A 377 -0.37 1.19 14.44
C ALA A 377 -1.59 2.10 14.74
N PRO A 378 -2.84 1.59 14.81
CA PRO A 378 -3.98 2.45 15.17
C PRO A 378 -3.90 2.95 16.62
N TRP A 379 -3.24 2.21 17.53
CA TRP A 379 -3.04 2.67 18.90
C TRP A 379 -2.04 3.84 18.96
N ALA A 380 -0.94 3.78 18.21
CA ALA A 380 0.03 4.85 18.10
C ALA A 380 -0.60 6.13 17.54
N MET A 381 -1.42 6.00 16.48
CA MET A 381 -2.17 7.13 15.92
C MET A 381 -3.10 7.79 16.95
N ALA A 382 -3.83 6.97 17.72
CA ALA A 382 -4.74 7.47 18.73
C ALA A 382 -3.99 8.13 19.91
N ILE A 383 -2.81 7.60 20.28
CA ILE A 383 -1.92 8.20 21.28
C ILE A 383 -1.40 9.55 20.80
N GLU A 384 -0.87 9.62 19.57
CA GLU A 384 -0.36 10.85 18.97
C GLU A 384 -1.42 11.95 18.93
N ARG A 385 -2.63 11.61 18.46
CA ARG A 385 -3.76 12.54 18.45
C ARG A 385 -4.08 13.07 19.85
N ARG A 386 -4.12 12.18 20.85
CA ARG A 386 -4.39 12.56 22.24
C ARG A 386 -3.32 13.46 22.84
N LEU A 387 -2.06 13.25 22.47
CA LEU A 387 -0.94 14.08 22.91
C LEU A 387 -1.01 15.50 22.36
N VAL A 388 -1.35 15.62 21.07
CA VAL A 388 -1.60 16.92 20.45
C VAL A 388 -2.81 17.61 21.09
N ASP A 389 -3.95 16.92 21.20
CA ASP A 389 -5.20 17.54 21.69
C ASP A 389 -5.15 17.92 23.18
N ARG A 390 -4.49 17.13 24.04
CA ARG A 390 -4.48 17.35 25.49
C ARG A 390 -3.27 18.16 25.98
N TYR A 391 -2.13 18.06 25.29
CA TYR A 391 -0.86 18.62 25.77
C TYR A 391 -0.16 19.55 24.76
N ASP A 392 -0.74 19.79 23.58
CA ASP A 392 -0.12 20.55 22.48
C ASP A 392 1.30 20.05 22.16
N LEU A 393 1.48 18.73 22.26
CA LEU A 393 2.78 18.07 22.14
C LEU A 393 2.81 17.22 20.86
N PRO A 394 3.31 17.75 19.73
CA PRO A 394 3.58 16.94 18.56
C PRO A 394 4.75 15.99 18.87
N VAL A 395 4.52 14.70 18.69
CA VAL A 395 5.51 13.65 18.96
C VAL A 395 5.78 12.84 17.71
N GLU A 396 7.00 12.34 17.59
CA GLU A 396 7.33 11.32 16.59
C GLU A 396 6.97 9.96 17.18
N THR A 397 6.04 9.25 16.53
CA THR A 397 5.64 7.89 16.92
C THR A 397 6.08 6.87 15.88
N MET A 398 6.37 5.67 16.36
CA MET A 398 6.73 4.52 15.54
C MET A 398 6.18 3.26 16.14
N TRP A 399 5.98 2.25 15.31
CA TRP A 399 5.41 0.99 15.76
C TRP A 399 6.04 -0.17 15.01
N GLY A 400 5.99 -1.33 15.64
CA GLY A 400 6.32 -2.62 15.04
C GLY A 400 5.54 -3.72 15.73
N ASP A 401 5.85 -4.98 15.42
CA ASP A 401 5.10 -6.09 15.98
C ASP A 401 5.24 -6.21 17.51
N ASP A 402 6.37 -5.76 18.05
CA ASP A 402 6.72 -5.87 19.48
C ASP A 402 6.39 -4.60 20.29
N GLY A 403 5.83 -3.55 19.68
CA GLY A 403 5.42 -2.37 20.44
C GLY A 403 5.34 -1.05 19.68
N ILE A 404 5.27 0.03 20.46
CA ILE A 404 5.23 1.43 20.00
C ILE A 404 6.40 2.17 20.65
N VAL A 405 7.03 3.07 19.91
CA VAL A 405 8.06 4.00 20.39
C VAL A 405 7.56 5.42 20.20
N ILE A 406 7.68 6.23 21.24
CA ILE A 406 7.35 7.65 21.24
C ILE A 406 8.62 8.41 21.63
N ARG A 407 8.99 9.41 20.83
CA ARG A 407 10.07 10.34 21.17
C ARG A 407 9.47 11.62 21.75
N LEU A 408 9.99 12.02 22.90
CA LEU A 408 9.62 13.25 23.58
C LEU A 408 10.82 14.20 23.60
N PRO A 409 10.62 15.49 23.30
CA PRO A 409 11.66 16.49 23.50
C PRO A 409 12.11 16.54 24.97
N GLU A 410 13.37 16.88 25.22
CA GLU A 410 13.92 17.02 26.58
C GLU A 410 13.05 17.87 27.53
N ALA A 411 12.34 18.87 27.01
CA ALA A 411 11.47 19.75 27.80
C ALA A 411 10.17 19.09 28.32
N ALA A 412 9.78 17.93 27.76
CA ALA A 412 8.61 17.17 28.18
C ALA A 412 9.02 16.03 29.12
N ASP A 413 9.20 16.38 30.40
CA ASP A 413 9.79 15.46 31.38
C ASP A 413 8.87 14.33 31.85
N GLU A 414 7.54 14.40 31.62
CA GLU A 414 6.59 13.36 32.05
C GLU A 414 5.45 13.14 31.04
N LEU A 415 5.16 11.88 30.76
CA LEU A 415 3.93 11.43 30.09
C LEU A 415 3.08 10.66 31.11
N ASP A 416 1.83 11.06 31.26
CA ASP A 416 0.87 10.33 32.08
C ASP A 416 0.55 8.96 31.45
N VAL A 417 0.45 7.92 32.29
CA VAL A 417 0.02 6.56 31.90
C VAL A 417 -1.31 6.60 31.14
N ASP A 418 -2.17 7.52 31.56
CA ASP A 418 -3.51 7.68 31.02
C ASP A 418 -3.50 7.96 29.51
N VAL A 419 -2.40 8.47 28.95
CA VAL A 419 -2.25 8.66 27.50
C VAL A 419 -2.39 7.33 26.75
N PHE A 420 -1.83 6.25 27.29
CA PHE A 420 -1.85 4.92 26.68
C PHE A 420 -3.19 4.21 26.89
N MET A 421 -3.95 4.61 27.91
CA MET A 421 -5.27 4.06 28.24
C MET A 421 -6.39 4.87 27.57
N ILE A 422 -6.60 4.61 26.28
CA ILE A 422 -7.67 5.21 25.50
C ILE A 422 -8.97 4.42 25.74
N ASP A 423 -10.10 5.11 25.87
CA ASP A 423 -11.38 4.43 26.02
C ASP A 423 -11.67 3.60 24.75
N PRO A 424 -12.00 2.30 24.87
CA PRO A 424 -12.31 1.46 23.72
C PRO A 424 -13.45 2.00 22.85
N ASP A 425 -14.37 2.79 23.41
CA ASP A 425 -15.48 3.38 22.67
C ASP A 425 -15.07 4.61 21.84
N ASP A 426 -13.94 5.25 22.16
CA ASP A 426 -13.43 6.44 21.44
C ASP A 426 -12.52 6.07 20.25
N ILE A 427 -12.05 4.82 20.17
CA ILE A 427 -11.01 4.40 19.22
C ILE A 427 -11.46 4.53 17.77
N ASP A 428 -12.68 4.11 17.45
CA ASP A 428 -13.19 4.17 16.07
C ASP A 428 -13.18 5.62 15.57
N GLU A 429 -13.67 6.57 16.36
CA GLU A 429 -13.71 7.99 16.00
C GLU A 429 -12.29 8.60 15.88
N LEU A 430 -11.40 8.29 16.83
CA LEU A 430 -10.02 8.78 16.82
C LEU A 430 -9.23 8.30 15.60
N VAL A 431 -9.33 7.01 15.28
CA VAL A 431 -8.63 6.43 14.13
C VAL A 431 -9.22 6.96 12.83
N VAL A 432 -10.56 6.97 12.69
CA VAL A 432 -11.24 7.44 11.46
C VAL A 432 -10.98 8.93 11.18
N SER A 433 -10.93 9.77 12.20
CA SER A 433 -10.67 11.22 12.04
C SER A 433 -9.21 11.54 11.71
N THR A 434 -8.28 10.72 12.20
CA THR A 434 -6.83 10.92 12.01
C THR A 434 -6.32 10.30 10.71
N LEU A 435 -6.91 9.16 10.31
CA LEU A 435 -6.45 8.35 9.18
C LEU A 435 -6.26 9.13 7.86
N PRO A 436 -7.17 10.03 7.42
CA PRO A 436 -7.02 10.75 6.15
C PRO A 436 -5.77 11.64 6.06
N GLN A 437 -5.17 11.99 7.20
CA GLN A 437 -3.99 12.85 7.28
C GLN A 437 -2.67 12.05 7.18
N THR A 438 -2.75 10.72 7.13
CA THR A 438 -1.58 9.84 7.15
C THR A 438 -1.02 9.56 5.76
N SER A 439 0.28 9.28 5.70
CA SER A 439 0.97 8.80 4.50
C SER A 439 0.43 7.43 4.05
N LEU A 440 0.08 6.56 5.00
CA LEU A 440 -0.56 5.27 4.73
C LEU A 440 -1.86 5.43 3.94
N PHE A 441 -2.75 6.33 4.37
CA PHE A 441 -4.01 6.57 3.68
C PHE A 441 -3.78 7.10 2.26
N SER A 442 -2.84 8.03 2.09
CA SER A 442 -2.49 8.56 0.76
C SER A 442 -1.95 7.46 -0.17
N ALA A 443 -1.13 6.55 0.36
CA ALA A 443 -0.61 5.42 -0.38
C ALA A 443 -1.73 4.44 -0.79
N ARG A 444 -2.61 4.05 0.14
CA ARG A 444 -3.76 3.17 -0.12
C ARG A 444 -4.77 3.80 -1.06
N PHE A 445 -5.03 5.10 -0.93
CA PHE A 445 -5.93 5.83 -1.83
C PHE A 445 -5.45 5.75 -3.27
N ARG A 446 -4.15 5.93 -3.51
CA ARG A 446 -3.54 5.78 -4.83
C ARG A 446 -3.70 4.36 -5.37
N GLU A 447 -3.47 3.35 -4.53
CA GLU A 447 -3.65 1.94 -4.90
C GLU A 447 -5.11 1.65 -5.27
N CYS A 448 -6.07 2.05 -4.44
CA CYS A 448 -7.51 1.91 -4.67
C CYS A 448 -7.97 2.65 -5.94
N ALA A 449 -7.56 3.90 -6.12
CA ALA A 449 -7.90 4.69 -7.31
C ALA A 449 -7.31 4.08 -8.59
N GLY A 450 -6.12 3.49 -8.50
CA GLY A 450 -5.51 2.70 -9.57
C GLY A 450 -6.34 1.46 -9.92
N ARG A 451 -6.68 0.62 -8.92
CA ARG A 451 -7.51 -0.59 -9.09
C ARG A 451 -8.88 -0.25 -9.67
N ALA A 452 -9.50 0.83 -9.21
CA ALA A 452 -10.80 1.33 -9.68
C ALA A 452 -10.79 1.99 -11.07
N LEU A 453 -9.67 1.98 -11.80
CA LEU A 453 -9.54 2.53 -13.16
C LEU A 453 -9.73 4.07 -13.22
N LEU A 454 -9.50 4.77 -12.11
CA LEU A 454 -9.53 6.24 -12.06
C LEU A 454 -8.19 6.87 -12.46
N LEU A 455 -7.10 6.10 -12.35
CA LEU A 455 -5.75 6.52 -12.75
C LEU A 455 -5.26 5.67 -13.93
N PRO A 456 -5.83 5.84 -15.13
CA PRO A 456 -5.53 4.99 -16.28
C PRO A 456 -4.08 5.15 -16.76
N ARG A 457 -3.46 4.04 -17.19
CA ARG A 457 -2.16 4.06 -17.86
C ARG A 457 -2.32 4.65 -19.26
N ARG A 458 -1.52 5.67 -19.59
CA ARG A 458 -1.51 6.27 -20.95
C ARG A 458 -1.10 5.28 -22.04
N ARG A 459 -0.24 4.33 -21.70
CA ARG A 459 0.30 3.32 -22.62
C ARG A 459 0.41 1.98 -21.89
N PRO A 460 -0.15 0.88 -22.41
CA PRO A 460 -0.04 -0.43 -21.77
C PRO A 460 1.40 -0.95 -21.71
N ASP A 461 2.21 -0.58 -22.70
CA ASP A 461 3.62 -0.96 -22.85
C ASP A 461 4.57 -0.11 -22.00
N ARG A 462 4.10 1.02 -21.46
CA ARG A 462 4.91 1.93 -20.66
C ARG A 462 4.31 2.22 -19.31
N ARG A 463 5.17 2.13 -18.31
CA ARG A 463 4.83 2.49 -16.95
C ARG A 463 4.54 3.98 -16.85
N THR A 464 3.56 4.33 -16.02
CA THR A 464 3.41 5.72 -15.58
C THR A 464 4.34 5.92 -14.38
N PRO A 465 5.30 6.86 -14.42
CA PRO A 465 6.20 7.12 -13.31
C PRO A 465 5.44 7.30 -11.99
N LEU A 466 5.94 6.75 -10.87
CA LEU A 466 5.17 6.77 -9.61
C LEU A 466 4.98 8.20 -9.11
N TRP A 467 5.94 9.10 -9.30
CA TRP A 467 5.77 10.52 -8.95
C TRP A 467 4.56 11.14 -9.65
N GLN A 468 4.32 10.79 -10.92
CA GLN A 468 3.16 11.28 -11.68
C GLN A 468 1.88 10.62 -11.17
N GLN A 469 1.92 9.33 -10.82
CA GLN A 469 0.79 8.66 -10.17
C GLN A 469 0.47 9.27 -8.80
N ARG A 470 1.50 9.61 -7.99
CA ARG A 470 1.38 10.26 -6.69
C ARG A 470 0.74 11.65 -6.82
N GLN A 471 1.22 12.47 -7.76
CA GLN A 471 0.63 13.78 -8.02
C GLN A 471 -0.85 13.66 -8.41
N LYS A 472 -1.16 12.81 -9.40
CA LYS A 472 -2.56 12.61 -9.84
C LYS A 472 -3.45 12.06 -8.73
N ALA A 473 -2.95 11.14 -7.91
CA ALA A 473 -3.70 10.60 -6.78
C ALA A 473 -3.93 11.66 -5.70
N ALA A 474 -2.95 12.52 -5.42
CA ALA A 474 -3.09 13.63 -4.49
C ALA A 474 -4.13 14.66 -4.98
N ASP A 475 -4.07 15.03 -6.27
CA ASP A 475 -5.06 15.91 -6.89
C ASP A 475 -6.48 15.29 -6.81
N LEU A 476 -6.60 14.00 -7.12
CA LEU A 476 -7.87 13.27 -7.01
C LEU A 476 -8.37 13.22 -5.56
N LEU A 477 -7.49 12.97 -4.59
CA LEU A 477 -7.84 12.93 -3.17
C LEU A 477 -8.35 14.30 -2.69
N ALA A 478 -7.72 15.39 -3.12
CA ALA A 478 -8.16 16.75 -2.81
C ALA A 478 -9.59 17.02 -3.30
N VAL A 479 -9.96 16.52 -4.48
CA VAL A 479 -11.34 16.62 -4.99
C VAL A 479 -12.28 15.66 -4.25
N ALA A 480 -11.89 14.40 -4.10
CA ALA A 480 -12.69 13.34 -3.46
C ALA A 480 -13.03 13.66 -2.01
N SER A 481 -12.13 14.31 -1.27
CA SER A 481 -12.34 14.70 0.14
C SER A 481 -13.54 15.61 0.36
N LYS A 482 -14.01 16.33 -0.68
CA LYS A 482 -15.22 17.15 -0.65
C LYS A 482 -16.51 16.32 -0.69
N TYR A 483 -16.41 15.03 -1.01
CA TYR A 483 -17.54 14.12 -1.23
C TYR A 483 -17.41 12.89 -0.32
N PRO A 484 -17.99 12.91 0.89
CA PRO A 484 -17.87 11.79 1.84
C PRO A 484 -18.38 10.44 1.32
N THR A 485 -19.31 10.46 0.36
CA THR A 485 -19.86 9.26 -0.28
C THR A 485 -19.00 8.74 -1.45
N PHE A 486 -17.86 9.38 -1.74
CA PHE A 486 -16.97 8.97 -2.82
C PHE A 486 -16.46 7.53 -2.58
N PRO A 487 -16.80 6.54 -3.43
CA PRO A 487 -16.57 5.13 -3.14
C PRO A 487 -15.12 4.77 -2.83
N ILE A 488 -14.16 5.43 -3.48
CA ILE A 488 -12.74 5.13 -3.28
C ILE A 488 -12.23 5.69 -1.96
N LEU A 489 -12.83 6.76 -1.45
CA LEU A 489 -12.51 7.30 -0.12
C LEU A 489 -13.01 6.32 0.97
N LEU A 490 -14.22 5.79 0.77
CA LEU A 490 -14.81 4.76 1.63
C LEU A 490 -13.98 3.47 1.59
N GLU A 491 -13.61 3.01 0.40
CA GLU A 491 -12.77 1.81 0.23
C GLU A 491 -11.40 1.97 0.87
N THR A 492 -10.73 3.11 0.66
CA THR A 492 -9.44 3.38 1.28
C THR A 492 -9.54 3.32 2.80
N SER A 493 -10.60 3.92 3.36
CA SER A 493 -10.85 3.87 4.81
C SER A 493 -11.06 2.42 5.27
N ARG A 494 -11.87 1.66 4.53
CA ARG A 494 -12.12 0.24 4.82
C ARG A 494 -10.85 -0.61 4.75
N GLU A 495 -10.02 -0.47 3.72
CA GLU A 495 -8.76 -1.19 3.56
C GLU A 495 -7.79 -0.89 4.72
N CYS A 496 -7.63 0.38 5.07
CA CYS A 496 -6.81 0.76 6.23
C CYS A 496 -7.35 0.16 7.54
N LEU A 497 -8.66 0.27 7.82
CA LEU A 497 -9.24 -0.11 9.11
C LEU A 497 -9.43 -1.62 9.29
N GLN A 498 -9.63 -2.37 8.20
CA GLN A 498 -9.98 -3.81 8.25
C GLN A 498 -8.87 -4.73 7.74
N ASP A 499 -8.02 -4.27 6.82
CA ASP A 499 -7.00 -5.12 6.18
C ASP A 499 -5.60 -4.82 6.70
N VAL A 500 -5.30 -3.54 6.94
CA VAL A 500 -4.01 -3.10 7.50
C VAL A 500 -4.06 -3.11 9.02
N PHE A 501 -5.12 -2.53 9.59
CA PHE A 501 -5.36 -2.50 11.03
C PHE A 501 -6.30 -3.62 11.46
N ASP A 502 -6.25 -3.96 12.75
CA ASP A 502 -7.25 -4.77 13.43
C ASP A 502 -7.86 -3.95 14.57
N VAL A 503 -8.70 -2.98 14.20
CA VAL A 503 -9.38 -2.09 15.17
C VAL A 503 -10.23 -2.87 16.19
N PRO A 504 -10.97 -3.94 15.80
CA PRO A 504 -11.65 -4.81 16.76
C PRO A 504 -10.70 -5.43 17.78
N ALA A 505 -9.52 -5.90 17.36
CA ALA A 505 -8.49 -6.43 18.26
C ALA A 505 -7.94 -5.34 19.19
N LEU A 506 -7.72 -4.11 18.71
CA LEU A 506 -7.31 -2.98 19.55
C LEU A 506 -8.37 -2.65 20.61
N ARG A 507 -9.65 -2.59 20.23
CA ARG A 507 -10.78 -2.39 21.15
C ARG A 507 -10.82 -3.47 22.22
N GLU A 508 -10.57 -4.72 21.84
CA GLU A 508 -10.46 -5.84 22.79
C GLU A 508 -9.30 -5.64 23.79
N VAL A 509 -8.10 -5.29 23.30
CA VAL A 509 -6.91 -5.06 24.14
C VAL A 509 -7.15 -3.89 25.12
N LEU A 510 -7.68 -2.77 24.65
CA LEU A 510 -7.99 -1.61 25.50
C LEU A 510 -9.10 -1.93 26.50
N GLY A 511 -10.12 -2.71 26.11
CA GLY A 511 -11.16 -3.18 27.04
C GLY A 511 -10.60 -4.10 28.12
N GLN A 512 -9.59 -4.92 27.79
CA GLN A 512 -8.88 -5.74 28.77
C GLN A 512 -7.99 -4.90 29.70
N LEU A 513 -7.39 -3.81 29.23
CA LEU A 513 -6.68 -2.84 30.08
C LEU A 513 -7.66 -2.13 31.04
N GLN A 514 -8.79 -1.63 30.52
CA GLN A 514 -9.82 -0.94 31.31
C GLN A 514 -10.43 -1.85 32.39
N SER A 515 -10.68 -3.12 32.06
CA SER A 515 -11.19 -4.13 33.00
C SER A 515 -10.10 -4.79 33.86
N ARG A 516 -8.84 -4.36 33.73
CA ARG A 516 -7.67 -4.87 34.48
C ARG A 516 -7.38 -6.37 34.28
N GLN A 517 -7.81 -6.93 33.16
CA GLN A 517 -7.40 -8.27 32.71
C GLN A 517 -5.98 -8.24 32.13
N LEU A 518 -5.62 -7.13 31.48
CA LEU A 518 -4.24 -6.78 31.13
C LEU A 518 -3.69 -5.82 32.18
N ARG A 519 -2.48 -6.11 32.68
CA ARG A 519 -1.73 -5.25 33.58
C ARG A 519 -0.83 -4.33 32.78
N LEU A 520 -0.79 -3.06 33.15
CA LEU A 520 0.16 -2.08 32.64
C LEU A 520 1.23 -1.81 33.69
N VAL A 521 2.50 -2.00 33.35
CA VAL A 521 3.65 -1.76 34.23
C VAL A 521 4.46 -0.61 33.67
N GLN A 522 4.79 0.36 34.51
CA GLN A 522 5.66 1.48 34.14
C GLN A 522 7.02 1.34 34.80
N VAL A 523 8.07 1.66 34.06
CA VAL A 523 9.44 1.60 34.55
C VAL A 523 10.33 2.62 33.85
N ASP A 524 11.14 3.30 34.64
CA ASP A 524 12.23 4.14 34.14
C ASP A 524 13.53 3.33 34.19
N THR A 525 14.20 3.20 33.04
CA THR A 525 15.47 2.50 32.88
C THR A 525 16.59 3.49 32.56
N LYS A 526 17.83 3.13 32.91
CA LYS A 526 19.00 3.99 32.60
C LYS A 526 19.36 3.98 31.12
N SER A 527 19.02 2.90 30.43
CA SER A 527 19.23 2.62 29.02
C SER A 527 18.16 1.64 28.56
N SER A 528 17.97 1.50 27.25
CA SER A 528 17.01 0.55 26.69
C SER A 528 17.20 -0.89 27.21
N SER A 529 16.11 -1.54 27.56
CA SER A 529 16.05 -2.97 27.86
C SER A 529 16.29 -3.82 26.61
N PRO A 530 16.57 -5.12 26.74
CA PRO A 530 16.75 -6.01 25.59
C PRO A 530 15.58 -6.01 24.58
N MET A 531 14.33 -5.88 25.04
CA MET A 531 13.15 -5.81 24.17
C MET A 531 12.96 -4.41 23.56
N ALA A 532 13.15 -3.34 24.33
CA ALA A 532 13.12 -1.98 23.78
C ALA A 532 14.24 -1.75 22.76
N SER A 533 15.44 -2.29 23.01
CA SER A 533 16.54 -2.25 22.05
C SER A 533 16.23 -3.02 20.77
N SER A 534 15.52 -4.15 20.85
CA SER A 534 15.10 -4.88 19.64
C SER A 534 14.06 -4.10 18.83
N LEU A 535 13.12 -3.45 19.52
CA LEU A 535 12.12 -2.58 18.89
C LEU A 535 12.78 -1.36 18.22
N LEU A 536 13.75 -0.73 18.90
CA LEU A 536 14.55 0.39 18.37
C LEU A 536 15.53 -0.03 17.27
N PHE A 537 15.98 -1.29 17.22
CA PHE A 537 16.88 -1.73 16.16
C PHE A 537 16.19 -1.68 14.79
N ASN A 538 14.90 -2.02 14.74
CA ASN A 538 14.07 -1.81 13.55
C ASN A 538 14.01 -0.32 13.17
N TRP A 539 14.06 0.58 14.15
CA TRP A 539 14.12 2.03 13.93
C TRP A 539 15.46 2.50 13.35
N ILE A 540 16.61 1.99 13.81
CA ILE A 540 17.91 2.34 13.21
C ILE A 540 17.98 1.84 11.76
N ALA A 541 17.42 0.67 11.45
CA ALA A 541 17.30 0.19 10.07
C ALA A 541 16.29 1.00 9.24
N GLN A 542 15.40 1.78 9.87
CA GLN A 542 14.54 2.72 9.17
C GLN A 542 15.25 4.07 8.99
N TYR A 543 15.91 4.62 10.01
CA TYR A 543 16.58 5.94 9.97
C TYR A 543 17.99 5.96 9.33
N MET A 544 18.79 4.88 9.43
CA MET A 544 20.02 4.75 8.63
C MET A 544 19.71 4.67 7.13
N TYR A 545 18.46 4.36 6.79
CA TYR A 545 17.97 4.26 5.42
C TYR A 545 17.07 5.46 5.05
N GLU A 546 16.44 6.16 6.00
CA GLU A 546 15.90 7.53 5.88
C GLU A 546 17.02 8.60 5.92
N GLY A 547 18.24 8.22 5.51
CA GLY A 547 19.29 9.17 5.15
C GLY A 547 18.87 9.95 3.90
N ASP A 548 18.25 11.10 4.15
CA ASP A 548 17.57 12.03 3.22
C ASP A 548 16.06 11.78 2.99
N ALA A 549 15.27 11.69 4.07
CA ALA A 549 13.90 12.21 4.00
C ALA A 549 13.95 13.65 3.40
N PRO A 550 13.17 13.95 2.37
CA PRO A 550 13.47 15.07 1.49
C PRO A 550 13.39 16.40 2.23
N LEU A 551 14.46 17.19 2.06
CA LEU A 551 14.47 18.65 2.17
C LEU A 551 13.29 19.34 1.46
N ALA A 552 12.42 18.63 0.72
CA ALA A 552 11.24 19.16 0.04
C ALA A 552 10.18 19.72 1.00
N GLU A 553 10.01 19.17 2.20
CA GLU A 553 9.06 19.73 3.18
C GLU A 553 9.66 20.91 3.97
N ARG A 554 10.98 20.91 4.23
CA ARG A 554 11.69 22.13 4.68
C ARG A 554 11.84 23.17 3.57
N ARG A 555 11.90 22.77 2.30
CA ARG A 555 11.89 23.65 1.13
C ARG A 555 10.49 24.13 0.79
N ALA A 556 9.40 23.49 1.21
CA ALA A 556 8.08 24.10 1.10
C ALA A 556 7.98 25.34 2.02
N ALA A 557 8.70 25.36 3.14
CA ALA A 557 8.88 26.55 3.98
C ALA A 557 10.00 27.49 3.49
N ALA A 558 11.04 26.99 2.82
CA ALA A 558 12.14 27.82 2.27
C ALA A 558 11.93 28.29 0.81
N LEU A 559 10.93 27.77 0.11
CA LEU A 559 10.37 28.20 -1.17
C LEU A 559 8.92 28.68 -0.95
N ALA A 560 8.67 29.35 0.17
CA ALA A 560 7.94 30.59 0.08
C ALA A 560 8.84 31.60 -0.66
N LEU A 561 9.03 31.38 -1.97
CA LEU A 561 9.45 32.43 -2.87
C LEU A 561 8.36 33.47 -2.78
N ASP A 562 8.63 34.50 -2.01
CA ASP A 562 7.79 35.66 -1.84
C ASP A 562 7.40 36.15 -3.25
N ARG A 563 6.11 35.97 -3.58
CA ARG A 563 5.54 36.31 -4.90
C ARG A 563 5.67 37.80 -5.18
N ASP A 564 5.82 38.63 -4.15
CA ASP A 564 6.05 40.06 -4.28
C ASP A 564 7.54 40.36 -4.56
N LEU A 565 8.47 39.57 -4.02
CA LEU A 565 9.92 39.68 -4.29
C LEU A 565 10.32 39.14 -5.68
N LEU A 566 9.63 38.10 -6.18
CA LEU A 566 9.75 37.65 -7.58
C LEU A 566 9.21 38.69 -8.57
N ARG A 567 8.17 39.46 -8.18
CA ARG A 567 7.60 40.55 -8.97
C ARG A 567 8.53 41.77 -9.07
N GLU A 568 9.29 42.06 -8.01
CA GLU A 568 10.31 43.12 -8.01
C GLU A 568 11.60 42.73 -8.75
N LEU A 569 11.99 41.44 -8.76
CA LEU A 569 13.20 40.97 -9.46
C LEU A 569 13.02 40.67 -10.95
N LEU A 570 11.81 40.31 -11.40
CA LEU A 570 11.56 39.90 -12.79
C LEU A 570 10.92 40.96 -13.67
N GLY A 571 10.56 42.15 -13.15
CA GLY A 571 9.96 43.22 -13.96
C GLY A 571 8.65 42.78 -14.62
N ALA A 572 7.51 43.29 -14.14
CA ALA A 572 6.19 42.91 -14.63
C ALA A 572 5.88 43.25 -16.12
N GLU A 573 6.87 43.69 -16.91
CA GLU A 573 6.74 44.00 -18.33
C GLU A 573 7.13 42.84 -19.27
N GLU A 574 7.92 41.84 -18.88
CA GLU A 574 8.43 40.82 -19.84
C GLU A 574 7.64 39.49 -19.88
N LEU A 575 6.76 39.21 -18.92
CA LEU A 575 5.93 37.98 -18.92
C LEU A 575 4.76 38.01 -19.91
N ARG A 576 4.35 39.20 -20.39
CA ARG A 576 3.33 39.33 -21.44
C ARG A 576 3.88 39.07 -22.85
N GLU A 577 5.20 39.16 -23.05
CA GLU A 577 5.83 38.92 -24.35
C GLU A 577 6.16 37.43 -24.61
N LEU A 578 6.05 36.56 -23.60
CA LEU A 578 6.33 35.13 -23.70
C LEU A 578 5.14 34.25 -24.12
N LEU A 579 3.92 34.78 -24.09
CA LEU A 579 2.72 34.07 -24.51
C LEU A 579 2.27 34.59 -25.87
N ASP A 580 2.54 33.84 -26.92
CA ASP A 580 2.04 34.12 -28.25
C ASP A 580 0.50 34.11 -28.22
N PRO A 581 -0.18 35.22 -28.59
CA PRO A 581 -1.63 35.29 -28.66
C PRO A 581 -2.25 34.21 -29.56
N GLY A 582 -1.53 33.75 -30.60
CA GLY A 582 -1.94 32.64 -31.44
C GLY A 582 -2.02 31.32 -30.67
N VAL A 583 -1.03 31.05 -29.81
CA VAL A 583 -1.02 29.84 -28.96
C VAL A 583 -2.15 29.88 -27.94
N LEU A 584 -2.46 31.06 -27.38
CA LEU A 584 -3.61 31.21 -26.48
C LEU A 584 -4.94 30.96 -27.20
N ALA A 585 -5.10 31.49 -28.42
CA ALA A 585 -6.29 31.24 -29.25
C ALA A 585 -6.44 29.76 -29.62
N ASP A 586 -5.34 29.09 -29.96
CA ASP A 586 -5.33 27.64 -30.24
C ASP A 586 -5.75 26.83 -29.00
N VAL A 587 -5.19 27.15 -27.82
CA VAL A 587 -5.56 26.51 -26.55
C VAL A 587 -7.03 26.78 -26.21
N GLU A 588 -7.55 27.98 -26.45
CA GLU A 588 -8.96 28.30 -26.24
C GLU A 588 -9.87 27.47 -27.16
N LEU A 589 -9.52 27.33 -28.44
CA LEU A 589 -10.23 26.44 -29.38
C LEU A 589 -10.18 24.96 -28.96
N GLU A 590 -9.04 24.49 -28.45
CA GLU A 590 -8.91 23.13 -27.91
C GLU A 590 -9.74 22.91 -26.64
N LEU A 591 -9.78 23.91 -25.75
CA LEU A 591 -10.57 23.88 -24.53
C LEU A 591 -12.06 23.88 -24.82
N GLN A 592 -12.49 24.67 -25.81
CA GLN A 592 -13.84 24.75 -26.35
C GLN A 592 -14.24 23.55 -27.22
N CYS A 593 -13.33 22.59 -27.48
CA CYS A 593 -13.55 21.44 -28.35
C CYS A 593 -13.93 21.81 -29.81
N LEU A 594 -13.45 22.96 -30.29
CA LEU A 594 -13.67 23.48 -31.64
C LEU A 594 -12.52 23.12 -32.60
N ALA A 595 -11.33 22.88 -32.06
CA ALA A 595 -10.16 22.45 -32.81
C ALA A 595 -10.34 21.07 -33.47
N ASP A 596 -9.70 20.87 -34.62
CA ASP A 596 -9.76 19.60 -35.35
C ASP A 596 -9.19 18.45 -34.51
N GLY A 597 -9.90 17.32 -34.46
CA GLY A 597 -9.57 16.16 -33.61
C GLY A 597 -9.99 16.29 -32.14
N ARG A 598 -10.61 17.40 -31.73
CA ARG A 598 -11.22 17.59 -30.40
C ARG A 598 -12.75 17.55 -30.42
N ARG A 599 -13.36 17.59 -31.60
CA ARG A 599 -14.81 17.48 -31.81
C ARG A 599 -15.29 16.07 -31.46
N ALA A 600 -16.50 15.99 -30.93
CA ALA A 600 -17.14 14.74 -30.54
C ALA A 600 -17.56 13.93 -31.77
N ARG A 601 -17.28 12.63 -31.73
CA ARG A 601 -17.56 11.68 -32.82
C ARG A 601 -18.66 10.69 -32.48
N THR A 602 -19.10 10.69 -31.22
CA THR A 602 -20.15 9.83 -30.69
C THR A 602 -20.99 10.61 -29.67
N ALA A 603 -22.19 10.11 -29.37
CA ALA A 603 -23.02 10.67 -28.30
C ALA A 603 -22.31 10.66 -26.93
N ASP A 604 -21.45 9.65 -26.69
CA ASP A 604 -20.63 9.61 -25.49
C ASP A 604 -19.61 10.75 -25.48
N GLU A 605 -18.87 11.00 -26.57
CA GLU A 605 -17.95 12.14 -26.64
C GLU A 605 -18.69 13.49 -26.52
N LEU A 606 -19.92 13.61 -27.04
CA LEU A 606 -20.75 14.81 -26.90
C LEU A 606 -21.13 15.09 -25.44
N HIS A 607 -21.44 14.05 -24.65
CA HIS A 607 -21.66 14.21 -23.21
C HIS A 607 -20.42 14.72 -22.47
N ASP A 608 -19.21 14.25 -22.85
CA ASP A 608 -17.95 14.78 -22.30
C ASP A 608 -17.75 16.27 -22.66
N VAL A 609 -18.18 16.70 -23.86
CA VAL A 609 -18.13 18.11 -24.28
C VAL A 609 -19.03 18.97 -23.39
N LEU A 610 -20.29 18.56 -23.16
CA LEU A 610 -21.22 19.28 -22.28
C LEU A 610 -20.68 19.42 -20.86
N ARG A 611 -20.04 18.37 -20.33
CA ARG A 611 -19.43 18.39 -18.99
C ARG A 611 -18.18 19.26 -18.87
N LYS A 612 -17.53 19.58 -19.98
CA LYS A 612 -16.28 20.35 -20.00
C LYS A 612 -16.52 21.82 -20.32
N VAL A 613 -17.42 22.09 -21.26
CA VAL A 613 -17.69 23.43 -21.78
C VAL A 613 -18.89 24.07 -21.06
N GLY A 614 -19.79 23.27 -20.51
CA GLY A 614 -21.04 23.72 -19.92
C GLY A 614 -22.19 23.63 -20.91
N ASP A 615 -23.20 24.50 -20.72
CA ASP A 615 -24.41 24.47 -21.51
C ASP A 615 -24.23 25.02 -22.93
N LEU A 616 -24.83 24.34 -23.91
CA LEU A 616 -24.71 24.68 -25.34
C LEU A 616 -26.08 24.76 -26.00
N THR A 617 -26.24 25.67 -26.96
CA THR A 617 -27.35 25.62 -27.93
C THR A 617 -27.13 24.51 -28.96
N SER A 618 -28.17 24.12 -29.68
CA SER A 618 -28.04 23.14 -30.78
C SER A 618 -27.04 23.59 -31.85
N ALA A 619 -27.01 24.89 -32.18
CA ALA A 619 -26.04 25.42 -33.14
C ALA A 619 -24.59 25.37 -32.62
N GLU A 620 -24.38 25.58 -31.32
CA GLU A 620 -23.06 25.46 -30.70
C GLU A 620 -22.59 24.00 -30.58
N VAL A 621 -23.53 23.06 -30.45
CA VAL A 621 -23.25 21.62 -30.51
C VAL A 621 -22.77 21.22 -31.89
N ASP A 622 -23.43 21.69 -32.96
CA ASP A 622 -23.05 21.38 -34.35
C ASP A 622 -21.59 21.78 -34.67
N LEU A 623 -21.07 22.85 -34.03
CA LEU A 623 -19.68 23.27 -34.18
C LEU A 623 -18.67 22.35 -33.47
N ARG A 624 -19.12 21.51 -32.54
CA ARG A 624 -18.32 20.67 -31.65
C ARG A 624 -18.48 19.17 -31.93
N VAL A 625 -19.21 18.78 -32.97
CA VAL A 625 -19.35 17.40 -33.43
C VAL A 625 -18.70 17.19 -34.81
N GLU A 626 -18.23 15.97 -35.08
CA GLU A 626 -17.84 15.54 -36.42
C GLU A 626 -19.04 14.93 -37.14
N GLY A 627 -19.50 15.57 -38.23
CA GLY A 627 -20.65 15.15 -39.03
C GLY A 627 -21.96 15.85 -38.68
N ASP A 628 -23.06 15.42 -39.29
CA ASP A 628 -24.38 16.11 -39.22
C ASP A 628 -25.36 15.48 -38.20
N ASP A 629 -24.91 14.57 -37.31
CA ASP A 629 -25.77 13.81 -36.39
C ASP A 629 -25.83 14.39 -34.96
N GLY A 630 -25.35 15.62 -34.74
CA GLY A 630 -25.31 16.26 -33.42
C GLY A 630 -26.68 16.34 -32.75
N ALA A 631 -27.74 16.66 -33.51
CA ALA A 631 -29.11 16.70 -33.02
C ALA A 631 -29.64 15.31 -32.60
N GLY A 632 -29.26 14.25 -33.32
CA GLY A 632 -29.62 12.87 -32.99
C GLY A 632 -28.98 12.43 -31.67
N TRP A 633 -27.69 12.70 -31.51
CA TRP A 633 -26.97 12.41 -30.27
C TRP A 633 -27.49 13.20 -29.08
N LEU A 634 -27.84 14.47 -29.28
CA LEU A 634 -28.45 15.30 -28.24
C LEU A 634 -29.80 14.75 -27.79
N ALA A 635 -30.66 14.34 -28.73
CA ALA A 635 -31.94 13.74 -28.42
C ALA A 635 -31.77 12.43 -27.64
N GLN A 636 -30.83 11.59 -28.04
CA GLN A 636 -30.46 10.37 -27.32
C GLN A 636 -30.01 10.68 -25.88
N LEU A 637 -29.12 11.66 -25.69
CA LEU A 637 -28.64 12.03 -24.35
C LEU A 637 -29.75 12.55 -23.44
N VAL A 638 -30.72 13.27 -23.99
CA VAL A 638 -31.90 13.75 -23.24
C VAL A 638 -32.83 12.59 -22.89
N GLU A 639 -33.06 11.66 -23.81
CA GLU A 639 -33.87 10.45 -23.59
C GLU A 639 -33.27 9.55 -22.49
N GLU A 640 -31.94 9.34 -22.53
CA GLU A 640 -31.17 8.60 -21.52
C GLU A 640 -30.99 9.36 -20.19
N ARG A 641 -31.50 10.60 -20.07
CA ARG A 641 -31.32 11.51 -18.92
C ARG A 641 -29.87 11.83 -18.57
N ARG A 642 -29.01 11.89 -19.58
CA ARG A 642 -27.60 12.31 -19.48
C ARG A 642 -27.39 13.77 -19.82
N ALA A 643 -28.34 14.37 -20.53
CA ALA A 643 -28.43 15.80 -20.76
C ALA A 643 -29.80 16.33 -20.36
N ILE A 644 -29.86 17.61 -20.01
CA ILE A 644 -31.09 18.34 -19.69
C ILE A 644 -31.28 19.48 -20.67
N GLN A 645 -32.53 19.79 -20.96
CA GLN A 645 -32.91 20.98 -21.70
C GLN A 645 -33.31 22.07 -20.70
N ILE A 646 -32.64 23.22 -20.75
CA ILE A 646 -32.87 24.37 -19.89
C ILE A 646 -33.15 25.63 -20.72
N GLY A 647 -34.02 26.50 -20.22
CA GLY A 647 -34.24 27.82 -20.80
C GLY A 647 -33.38 28.85 -20.09
N ILE A 648 -32.54 29.58 -20.84
CA ILE A 648 -31.73 30.68 -20.32
C ILE A 648 -32.02 31.91 -21.18
N GLY A 649 -32.73 32.88 -20.62
CA GLY A 649 -33.28 33.99 -21.42
C GLY A 649 -34.29 33.49 -22.45
N ASP A 650 -34.11 33.89 -23.71
CA ASP A 650 -34.95 33.49 -24.85
C ASP A 650 -34.42 32.24 -25.58
N GLU A 651 -33.33 31.63 -25.10
CA GLU A 651 -32.68 30.49 -25.75
C GLU A 651 -32.91 29.18 -25.00
N VAL A 652 -33.08 28.10 -25.79
CA VAL A 652 -33.05 26.73 -25.30
C VAL A 652 -31.63 26.23 -25.37
N ARG A 653 -31.10 25.82 -24.21
CA ARG A 653 -29.72 25.33 -24.05
C ARG A 653 -29.75 23.94 -23.45
N PHE A 654 -28.71 23.17 -23.70
CA PHE A 654 -28.56 21.80 -23.25
C PHE A 654 -27.34 21.70 -22.35
N ALA A 655 -27.51 21.13 -21.16
CA ALA A 655 -26.44 20.95 -20.19
C ALA A 655 -26.32 19.47 -19.80
N ALA A 656 -25.17 19.08 -19.26
CA ALA A 656 -25.02 17.76 -18.65
C ALA A 656 -26.00 17.60 -17.47
N ALA A 657 -26.58 16.41 -17.31
CA ALA A 657 -27.52 16.12 -16.24
C ALA A 657 -26.92 16.31 -14.84
N GLU A 658 -25.61 16.09 -14.71
CA GLU A 658 -24.84 16.23 -13.48
C GLU A 658 -24.78 17.68 -12.98
N ASP A 659 -24.89 18.67 -13.87
CA ASP A 659 -24.89 20.09 -13.51
C ASP A 659 -26.29 20.64 -13.22
N ALA A 660 -27.34 19.80 -13.30
CA ALA A 660 -28.72 20.25 -13.16
C ALA A 660 -28.96 21.07 -11.88
N ALA A 661 -28.48 20.59 -10.73
CA ALA A 661 -28.59 21.28 -9.45
C ALA A 661 -27.93 22.67 -9.48
N ARG A 662 -26.74 22.78 -10.09
CA ARG A 662 -26.01 24.05 -10.24
C ARG A 662 -26.82 25.06 -11.06
N TYR A 663 -27.38 24.64 -12.19
CA TYR A 663 -28.20 25.53 -13.03
C TYR A 663 -29.50 25.95 -12.35
N ARG A 664 -30.17 25.07 -11.61
CA ARG A 664 -31.35 25.46 -10.81
C ARG A 664 -30.98 26.46 -9.73
N ASP A 665 -29.91 26.21 -9.00
CA ASP A 665 -29.51 27.07 -7.88
C ASP A 665 -29.02 28.44 -8.37
N ALA A 666 -28.37 28.50 -9.53
CA ALA A 666 -27.86 29.73 -10.13
C ALA A 666 -28.93 30.53 -10.92
N LEU A 667 -29.77 29.86 -11.71
CA LEU A 667 -30.66 30.49 -12.70
C LEU A 667 -32.15 30.27 -12.42
N GLY A 668 -32.52 29.45 -11.43
CA GLY A 668 -33.92 29.15 -11.12
C GLY A 668 -34.64 28.32 -12.18
N CYS A 669 -33.90 27.61 -13.04
CA CYS A 669 -34.49 26.83 -14.12
C CYS A 669 -35.24 25.59 -13.61
N SER A 670 -36.30 25.19 -14.31
CA SER A 670 -37.04 23.96 -14.02
C SER A 670 -36.23 22.73 -14.46
N ILE A 671 -35.91 21.85 -13.51
CA ILE A 671 -35.19 20.60 -13.77
C ILE A 671 -36.21 19.44 -13.97
N PRO A 672 -36.02 18.54 -14.95
CA PRO A 672 -36.81 17.32 -15.10
C PRO A 672 -36.83 16.42 -13.83
N LEU A 673 -37.97 15.80 -13.53
CA LEU A 673 -38.10 14.89 -12.37
C LEU A 673 -37.33 13.58 -12.58
N GLY A 674 -36.55 13.17 -11.57
CA GLY A 674 -35.81 11.89 -11.53
C GLY A 674 -34.41 11.94 -12.15
N LEU A 675 -33.78 13.11 -12.13
CA LEU A 675 -32.33 13.26 -12.32
C LEU A 675 -31.62 13.00 -10.98
N PRO A 676 -30.37 12.49 -11.00
CA PRO A 676 -29.60 12.33 -9.78
C PRO A 676 -29.29 13.72 -9.19
N LEU A 677 -30.01 14.10 -8.12
CA LEU A 677 -29.72 15.31 -7.33
C LEU A 677 -28.63 15.05 -6.31
#